data_AF-A0A9E8CJI2-F1
#
_entry.id   AF-A0A9E8CJI2-F1
#
_cell.length_a   1.000
_cell.length_b   1.000
_cell.length_c   1.000
_cell.angle_alpha   90.00
_cell.angle_beta   90.00
_cell.angle_gamma   90.00
#
_symmetry.space_group_name_H-M   'P 1'
#
loop_
_entity.id
_entity.type
_entity.pdbx_description
1 polymer ?
#
loop_
_entity_poly.entity_id
_entity_poly.type
_entity_poly.pdbx_seq_one_letter_code
_entity_poly.pdbx_strand_id
1 'polypeptide(L)'
;MLSLAPVAMATTPPAQLELHRLGGSVFLLCWTLEASPFGKPAIALTGDGRRLPAASISLGLRDGRERLAVAFRSSGHDNVVATLSGHGLQGEVTAGFDPTLVHGLADPAEILGELTPQARLTLANALVRSWPPLFGLAAIPNYLSFLRQLLLTLFSKPAAMQPTASLVEGQWLFETVVPADFGDLKGVARLDGTGLSRLALKSRLGATDRSGKREVHLVMDVPPSRGGGLLILQGERSLVLRALPGRQSAPSLGRWWAGKAASRDGLRNWVVEQLAELSEQGRLLAIEMQRRVPLAVQHVRRSDDLPAAELDLAVCNRAGLLIGGWLRDPDELLEEVLLHRGNGEPIAMLSRLQRFPVRLPTGTDGETRPGTGFAGFASDYAGGAPVLQPRCEIKLKSGTTLTLRPPVQPADPTTIRARALAAIPPQYLTADMIETTLAPILAACQEDLRESRPEPVIKAFGRLPARPKASVVIPLYRVYDFLRVQVAAFAGDPWFSENAELIYVLDSPEHEAEVSHLLGGLHLAYGLPMQLVAMRRNGGFSAACNAGAAQARGEVLALVNSDVIPTGNGWLEGLIARLDRRARVGAVGPKLLYDDNSLQHAGLFFKRDSKGTWLNHHYFKGMPGSYAPATIERPVPGVTGACIVMARDLYEELGGFDESYVIGDYEDSDLCLKIRRAGFGILYVPDVALYHLERQSIARSVDYTRGAASQHNAWLQSQRWGTQIEALMQAFETSAPELALPAPTPAEPDLVPRFTFRRATAA
;
A
#
# COMPACT_ATOMS: atom_id res chain seq x y z
N MET A 1 43.06 -0.82 -42.25
CA MET A 1 43.87 -2.03 -41.99
C MET A 1 45.33 -1.66 -41.84
N LEU A 2 45.85 -1.65 -40.61
CA LEU A 2 47.29 -1.70 -40.35
C LEU A 2 47.53 -3.03 -39.62
N SER A 3 48.03 -4.03 -40.35
CA SER A 3 48.64 -5.21 -39.73
C SER A 3 49.92 -4.69 -39.06
N LEU A 4 49.88 -4.48 -37.74
CA LEU A 4 51.07 -4.13 -36.98
C LEU A 4 51.91 -5.41 -36.85
N ALA A 5 53.05 -5.41 -37.54
CA ALA A 5 54.05 -6.46 -37.37
C ALA A 5 54.60 -6.39 -35.92
N PRO A 6 54.64 -7.50 -35.17
CA PRO A 6 55.16 -7.52 -33.82
C PRO A 6 56.67 -7.25 -33.83
N VAL A 7 57.13 -6.38 -32.92
CA VAL A 7 58.55 -6.28 -32.58
C VAL A 7 58.94 -7.60 -31.89
N ALA A 8 59.83 -8.35 -32.52
CA ALA A 8 60.09 -9.75 -32.20
C ALA A 8 60.86 -9.97 -30.88
N MET A 9 60.32 -10.84 -30.01
CA MET A 9 61.09 -11.80 -29.21
C MET A 9 60.29 -13.11 -28.98
N ALA A 10 60.80 -14.20 -29.56
CA ALA A 10 60.59 -15.64 -29.32
C ALA A 10 59.20 -16.34 -29.45
N THR A 11 59.10 -17.13 -30.53
CA THR A 11 58.51 -18.50 -30.72
C THR A 11 57.04 -18.83 -30.38
N THR A 12 56.11 -18.49 -31.29
CA THR A 12 55.01 -19.35 -31.83
C THR A 12 54.36 -18.58 -33.02
N PRO A 13 53.65 -19.22 -33.99
CA PRO A 13 53.18 -18.52 -35.20
C PRO A 13 52.23 -17.37 -34.84
N PRO A 14 52.13 -16.33 -35.68
CA PRO A 14 51.71 -15.01 -35.24
C PRO A 14 50.25 -15.03 -34.85
N ALA A 15 49.98 -14.80 -33.57
CA ALA A 15 48.65 -14.45 -33.14
C ALA A 15 48.25 -13.15 -33.83
N GLN A 16 47.21 -13.21 -34.66
CA GLN A 16 46.72 -12.05 -35.40
C GLN A 16 46.14 -11.06 -34.38
N LEU A 17 46.84 -9.93 -34.23
CA LEU A 17 46.49 -8.87 -33.31
C LEU A 17 45.92 -7.70 -34.10
N GLU A 18 44.68 -7.33 -33.78
CA GLU A 18 43.96 -6.25 -34.43
C GLU A 18 43.56 -5.21 -33.40
N LEU A 19 43.77 -3.92 -33.73
CA LEU A 19 43.44 -2.82 -32.86
C LEU A 19 42.44 -1.89 -33.53
N HIS A 20 41.32 -1.67 -32.85
CA HIS A 20 40.16 -0.95 -33.37
C HIS A 20 39.80 0.21 -32.43
N ARG A 21 39.57 1.43 -32.94
CA ARG A 21 39.13 2.55 -32.10
C ARG A 21 37.60 2.53 -31.94
N LEU A 22 37.11 2.43 -30.70
CA LEU A 22 35.67 2.45 -30.40
C LEU A 22 35.11 3.87 -30.30
N GLY A 23 35.91 4.81 -29.79
CA GLY A 23 35.52 6.22 -29.65
C GLY A 23 36.36 6.96 -28.62
N GLY A 24 36.62 8.25 -28.84
CA GLY A 24 37.51 9.03 -27.99
C GLY A 24 38.89 8.36 -27.85
N SER A 25 39.30 8.12 -26.61
CA SER A 25 40.55 7.45 -26.22
C SER A 25 40.35 5.97 -25.83
N VAL A 26 39.28 5.32 -26.32
CA VAL A 26 38.92 3.94 -26.00
C VAL A 26 39.07 3.05 -27.22
N PHE A 27 39.73 1.92 -27.02
CA PHE A 27 40.12 0.98 -28.07
C PHE A 27 39.64 -0.43 -27.75
N LEU A 28 39.48 -1.24 -28.79
CA LEU A 28 39.19 -2.66 -28.75
C LEU A 28 40.37 -3.40 -29.37
N LEU A 29 41.09 -4.13 -28.52
CA LEU A 29 42.12 -5.08 -28.94
C LEU A 29 41.46 -6.43 -29.20
N CYS A 30 41.65 -6.98 -30.39
CA CYS A 30 41.22 -8.33 -30.77
C CYS A 30 42.47 -9.19 -30.93
N TRP A 31 42.65 -10.16 -30.04
CA TRP A 31 43.77 -11.09 -30.08
C TRP A 31 43.24 -12.49 -30.39
N THR A 32 43.53 -12.99 -31.60
CA THR A 32 43.11 -14.35 -32.00
C THR A 32 44.11 -15.39 -31.49
N LEU A 33 43.59 -16.41 -30.83
CA LEU A 33 44.31 -17.49 -30.15
C LEU A 33 43.80 -18.85 -30.64
N GLU A 34 44.67 -19.85 -30.59
CA GLU A 34 44.23 -21.25 -30.75
C GLU A 34 43.29 -21.64 -29.60
N ALA A 35 42.27 -22.43 -29.89
CA ALA A 35 41.29 -22.85 -28.89
C ALA A 35 41.97 -23.69 -27.80
N SER A 36 41.86 -23.26 -26.54
CA SER A 36 42.47 -23.94 -25.39
C SER A 36 41.43 -24.67 -24.56
N PRO A 37 41.61 -25.97 -24.25
CA PRO A 37 40.73 -26.70 -23.34
C PRO A 37 40.96 -26.35 -21.86
N PHE A 38 42.00 -25.56 -21.52
CA PHE A 38 42.46 -25.31 -20.15
C PHE A 38 41.93 -24.01 -19.52
N GLY A 39 40.93 -23.38 -20.14
CA GLY A 39 40.26 -22.18 -19.62
C GLY A 39 40.74 -20.86 -20.24
N LYS A 40 40.11 -19.76 -19.84
CA LYS A 40 40.31 -18.42 -20.43
C LYS A 40 41.67 -17.83 -19.98
N PRO A 41 42.56 -17.41 -20.91
CA PRO A 41 43.79 -16.72 -20.53
C PRO A 41 43.48 -15.35 -19.90
N ALA A 42 44.24 -14.99 -18.86
CA ALA A 42 44.23 -13.67 -18.28
C ALA A 42 45.01 -12.71 -19.16
N ILE A 43 44.58 -11.45 -19.22
CA ILE A 43 45.27 -10.40 -19.97
C ILE A 43 45.47 -9.16 -19.10
N ALA A 44 46.68 -8.62 -19.14
CA ALA A 44 47.04 -7.33 -18.56
C ALA A 44 47.52 -6.40 -19.68
N LEU A 45 47.11 -5.13 -19.61
CA LEU A 45 47.59 -4.08 -20.50
C LEU A 45 48.43 -3.11 -19.68
N THR A 46 49.62 -2.74 -20.16
CA THR A 46 50.50 -1.74 -19.55
C THR A 46 50.88 -0.68 -20.57
N GLY A 47 50.81 0.60 -20.19
CA GLY A 47 51.30 1.74 -20.97
C GLY A 47 52.25 2.55 -20.09
N ASP A 48 53.45 2.85 -20.58
CA ASP A 48 54.52 3.54 -19.81
C ASP A 48 54.79 2.91 -18.43
N GLY A 49 54.76 1.57 -18.37
CA GLY A 49 54.96 0.81 -17.13
C GLY A 49 53.79 0.82 -16.15
N ARG A 50 52.66 1.47 -16.47
CA ARG A 50 51.45 1.51 -15.64
C ARG A 50 50.35 0.61 -16.20
N ARG A 51 49.63 -0.11 -15.33
CA ARG A 51 48.51 -0.95 -15.72
C ARG A 51 47.33 -0.10 -16.21
N LEU A 52 46.82 -0.41 -17.40
CA LEU A 52 45.65 0.26 -17.98
C LEU A 52 44.36 -0.46 -17.55
N PRO A 53 43.27 0.31 -17.28
CA PRO A 53 41.97 -0.28 -17.03
C PRO A 53 41.44 -0.93 -18.31
N ALA A 54 41.13 -2.23 -18.21
CA ALA A 54 40.73 -3.05 -19.34
C ALA A 54 39.62 -4.03 -18.93
N ALA A 55 38.76 -4.38 -19.88
CA ALA A 55 37.71 -5.39 -19.72
C ALA A 55 37.75 -6.35 -20.91
N SER A 56 37.74 -7.66 -20.64
CA SER A 56 37.90 -8.68 -21.69
C SER A 56 36.77 -9.71 -21.74
N ILE A 57 36.45 -10.16 -22.95
CA ILE A 57 35.53 -11.27 -23.24
C ILE A 57 36.20 -12.23 -24.23
N SER A 58 35.90 -13.53 -24.13
CA SER A 58 36.30 -14.51 -25.16
C SER A 58 35.18 -14.70 -26.17
N LEU A 59 35.53 -14.78 -27.45
CA LEU A 59 34.61 -14.83 -28.58
C LEU A 59 35.03 -15.97 -29.52
N GLY A 60 34.17 -16.97 -29.71
CA GLY A 60 34.45 -18.06 -30.65
C GLY A 60 34.37 -17.60 -32.12
N LEU A 61 35.35 -18.02 -32.91
CA LEU A 61 35.44 -17.80 -34.36
C LEU A 61 34.84 -18.97 -35.14
N ARG A 62 34.44 -18.72 -36.39
CA ARG A 62 33.81 -19.72 -37.29
C ARG A 62 34.74 -20.85 -37.69
N ASP A 63 36.06 -20.61 -37.64
CA ASP A 63 37.11 -21.57 -37.94
C ASP A 63 37.50 -22.43 -36.72
N GLY A 64 36.83 -22.25 -35.58
CA GLY A 64 37.06 -23.01 -34.35
C GLY A 64 38.08 -22.37 -33.39
N ARG A 65 38.77 -21.29 -33.78
CA ARG A 65 39.67 -20.53 -32.90
C ARG A 65 38.91 -19.64 -31.92
N GLU A 66 39.61 -19.11 -30.92
CA GLU A 66 39.06 -18.12 -29.99
C GLU A 66 39.66 -16.73 -30.22
N ARG A 67 38.86 -15.69 -30.02
CA ARG A 67 39.31 -14.29 -30.06
C ARG A 67 39.06 -13.64 -28.71
N LEU A 68 40.14 -13.21 -28.07
CA LEU A 68 40.06 -12.40 -26.85
C LEU A 68 39.86 -10.94 -27.25
N ALA A 69 38.67 -10.41 -26.97
CA ALA A 69 38.32 -9.03 -27.24
C ALA A 69 38.44 -8.20 -25.95
N VAL A 70 39.28 -7.16 -25.98
CA VAL A 70 39.65 -6.37 -24.81
C VAL A 70 39.43 -4.90 -25.06
N ALA A 71 38.44 -4.32 -24.36
CA ALA A 71 38.21 -2.88 -24.35
C ALA A 71 39.11 -2.22 -23.30
N PHE A 72 39.78 -1.13 -23.66
CA PHE A 72 40.65 -0.38 -22.75
C PHE A 72 40.72 1.10 -23.11
N ARG A 73 41.10 1.93 -22.14
CA ARG A 73 41.35 3.36 -22.35
C ARG A 73 42.85 3.62 -22.43
N SER A 74 43.28 4.33 -23.46
CA SER A 74 44.66 4.82 -23.62
C SER A 74 44.64 6.27 -24.07
N SER A 75 45.24 7.16 -23.27
CA SER A 75 45.34 8.59 -23.56
C SER A 75 46.79 8.96 -23.86
N GLY A 76 47.17 8.99 -25.13
CA GLY A 76 48.47 9.50 -25.56
C GLY A 76 49.67 8.61 -25.23
N HIS A 77 49.45 7.32 -24.92
CA HIS A 77 50.55 6.34 -24.84
C HIS A 77 50.86 5.83 -26.25
N ASP A 78 52.10 6.01 -26.68
CA ASP A 78 52.69 5.58 -27.95
C ASP A 78 53.26 4.14 -27.89
N ASN A 79 53.24 3.49 -26.72
CA ASN A 79 53.63 2.09 -26.57
C ASN A 79 52.84 1.36 -25.47
N VAL A 80 51.85 0.55 -25.86
CA VAL A 80 51.06 -0.29 -24.96
C VAL A 80 51.45 -1.75 -25.16
N VAL A 81 51.73 -2.45 -24.06
CA VAL A 81 52.06 -3.89 -24.05
C VAL A 81 50.88 -4.68 -23.50
N ALA A 82 50.42 -5.66 -24.26
CA ALA A 82 49.48 -6.68 -23.79
C ALA A 82 50.22 -7.95 -23.38
N THR A 83 49.99 -8.41 -22.15
CA THR A 83 50.57 -9.63 -21.60
C THR A 83 49.47 -10.65 -21.34
N LEU A 84 49.56 -11.81 -21.97
CA LEU A 84 48.73 -12.98 -21.70
C LEU A 84 49.41 -13.91 -20.70
N SER A 85 48.66 -14.35 -19.69
CA SER A 85 49.11 -15.33 -18.68
C SER A 85 47.99 -16.31 -18.32
N GLY A 86 48.31 -17.57 -18.00
CA GLY A 86 47.32 -18.57 -17.58
C GLY A 86 47.59 -20.01 -18.04
N HIS A 87 46.68 -20.92 -17.68
CA HIS A 87 46.79 -22.35 -17.96
C HIS A 87 46.70 -22.64 -19.47
N GLY A 88 47.71 -23.31 -20.02
CA GLY A 88 47.79 -23.70 -21.44
C GLY A 88 48.80 -22.90 -22.28
N LEU A 89 49.39 -21.82 -21.74
CA LEU A 89 50.47 -21.06 -22.40
C LEU A 89 51.85 -21.54 -21.88
N GLN A 90 52.82 -21.73 -22.76
CA GLN A 90 54.22 -21.98 -22.40
C GLN A 90 54.92 -20.65 -22.02
N GLY A 91 54.49 -20.03 -20.92
CA GLY A 91 55.01 -18.74 -20.43
C GLY A 91 54.12 -17.54 -20.72
N GLU A 92 54.58 -16.34 -20.34
CA GLU A 92 53.88 -15.08 -20.64
C GLU A 92 54.09 -14.71 -22.11
N VAL A 93 52.99 -14.54 -22.85
CA VAL A 93 53.03 -14.07 -24.24
C VAL A 93 52.76 -12.57 -24.24
N THR A 94 53.70 -11.78 -24.77
CA THR A 94 53.56 -10.31 -24.83
C THR A 94 53.46 -9.81 -26.26
N ALA A 95 52.67 -8.76 -26.47
CA ALA A 95 52.55 -8.07 -27.74
C ALA A 95 52.48 -6.55 -27.51
N GLY A 96 53.43 -5.81 -28.07
CA GLY A 96 53.45 -4.34 -28.07
C GLY A 96 52.71 -3.76 -29.27
N PHE A 97 51.98 -2.67 -29.06
CA PHE A 97 51.30 -1.93 -30.12
C PHE A 97 51.15 -0.45 -29.75
N ASP A 98 50.98 0.40 -30.76
CA ASP A 98 50.80 1.84 -30.60
C ASP A 98 49.35 2.25 -30.95
N PRO A 99 48.51 2.60 -29.96
CA PRO A 99 47.15 3.09 -30.19
C PRO A 99 47.06 4.42 -30.96
N THR A 100 48.13 5.22 -31.00
CA THR A 100 48.13 6.53 -31.66
C THR A 100 48.07 6.41 -33.19
N LEU A 101 48.55 5.29 -33.74
CA LEU A 101 48.52 4.98 -35.18
C LEU A 101 47.11 4.63 -35.70
N VAL A 102 46.15 4.39 -34.80
CA VAL A 102 44.76 4.07 -35.16
C VAL A 102 43.91 5.34 -35.19
N HIS A 103 43.77 5.91 -36.39
CA HIS A 103 43.03 7.17 -36.62
C HIS A 103 41.55 6.95 -36.99
N GLY A 104 41.20 5.83 -37.63
CA GLY A 104 39.83 5.52 -38.04
C GLY A 104 38.99 4.88 -36.94
N LEU A 105 37.67 5.04 -37.00
CA LEU A 105 36.74 4.25 -36.19
C LEU A 105 36.72 2.81 -36.66
N ALA A 106 36.47 1.91 -35.71
CA ALA A 106 36.26 0.49 -35.95
C ALA A 106 35.17 0.26 -37.02
N ASP A 107 35.42 -0.66 -37.96
CA ASP A 107 34.39 -1.15 -38.89
C ASP A 107 33.67 -2.35 -38.26
N PRO A 108 32.33 -2.27 -38.03
CA PRO A 108 31.59 -3.40 -37.51
C PRO A 108 31.62 -4.65 -38.39
N ALA A 109 31.71 -4.51 -39.71
CA ALA A 109 31.73 -5.67 -40.61
C ALA A 109 33.01 -6.49 -40.44
N GLU A 110 34.15 -5.81 -40.30
CA GLU A 110 35.46 -6.45 -40.04
C GLU A 110 35.45 -7.19 -38.70
N ILE A 111 34.94 -6.55 -37.64
CA ILE A 111 34.92 -7.17 -36.30
C ILE A 111 33.98 -8.38 -36.22
N LEU A 112 32.81 -8.31 -36.87
CA LEU A 112 31.78 -9.35 -36.78
C LEU A 112 31.99 -10.51 -37.75
N GLY A 113 32.72 -10.31 -38.85
CA GLY A 113 32.82 -11.24 -39.98
C GLY A 113 33.17 -12.67 -39.58
N GLU A 114 34.26 -12.82 -38.82
CA GLU A 114 34.81 -14.12 -38.40
C GLU A 114 34.10 -14.73 -37.19
N LEU A 115 33.32 -13.94 -36.44
CA LEU A 115 32.67 -14.40 -35.21
C LEU A 115 31.53 -15.39 -35.50
N THR A 116 31.39 -16.37 -34.62
CA THR A 116 30.18 -17.23 -34.55
C THR A 116 28.93 -16.39 -34.22
N PRO A 117 27.72 -16.85 -34.58
CA PRO A 117 26.49 -16.14 -34.23
C PRO A 117 26.37 -15.80 -32.74
N GLN A 118 26.74 -16.73 -31.85
CA GLN A 118 26.71 -16.50 -30.41
C GLN A 118 27.76 -15.46 -29.97
N ALA A 119 28.99 -15.54 -30.50
CA ALA A 119 30.04 -14.56 -30.19
C ALA A 119 29.66 -13.14 -30.62
N ARG A 120 28.98 -12.99 -31.76
CA ARG A 120 28.45 -11.70 -32.21
C ARG A 120 27.49 -11.07 -31.18
N LEU A 121 26.58 -11.88 -30.63
CA LEU A 121 25.65 -11.44 -29.58
C LEU A 121 26.36 -11.12 -28.26
N THR A 122 27.36 -11.92 -27.87
CA THR A 122 28.19 -11.67 -26.69
C THR A 122 28.91 -10.33 -26.78
N LEU A 123 29.54 -10.04 -27.93
CA LEU A 123 30.20 -8.76 -28.18
C LEU A 123 29.22 -7.59 -28.17
N ALA A 124 28.07 -7.73 -28.86
CA ALA A 124 27.03 -6.70 -28.87
C ALA A 124 26.52 -6.39 -27.46
N ASN A 125 26.30 -7.42 -26.63
CA ASN A 125 25.89 -7.23 -25.24
C ASN A 125 26.96 -6.52 -24.41
N ALA A 126 28.24 -6.87 -24.59
CA ALA A 126 29.34 -6.16 -23.92
C ALA A 126 29.38 -4.68 -24.29
N LEU A 127 29.27 -4.39 -25.59
CA LEU A 127 29.21 -3.03 -26.10
C LEU A 127 27.96 -2.29 -25.63
N VAL A 128 26.79 -2.90 -25.53
CA VAL A 128 25.59 -2.18 -25.07
C VAL A 128 25.54 -2.00 -23.55
N ARG A 129 26.03 -2.98 -22.77
CA ARG A 129 25.73 -3.09 -21.34
C ARG A 129 26.94 -2.89 -20.43
N SER A 130 28.00 -3.68 -20.60
CA SER A 130 29.07 -3.76 -19.60
C SER A 130 30.17 -2.72 -19.81
N TRP A 131 30.55 -2.44 -21.07
CA TRP A 131 31.66 -1.56 -21.38
C TRP A 131 31.33 -0.06 -21.38
N PRO A 132 30.14 0.43 -21.79
CA PRO A 132 29.84 1.85 -21.77
C PRO A 132 30.01 2.56 -20.42
N PRO A 133 29.50 2.03 -19.28
CA PRO A 133 29.69 2.68 -17.99
C PRO A 133 31.14 2.62 -17.53
N LEU A 134 31.88 1.53 -17.82
CA LEU A 134 33.29 1.39 -17.43
C LEU A 134 34.20 2.40 -18.12
N PHE A 135 33.88 2.76 -19.37
CA PHE A 135 34.75 3.61 -20.19
C PHE A 135 34.11 4.95 -20.57
N GLY A 136 32.97 5.33 -20.00
CA GLY A 136 32.29 6.60 -20.27
C GLY A 136 31.85 6.77 -21.72
N LEU A 137 31.49 5.68 -22.41
CA LEU A 137 31.21 5.69 -23.85
C LEU A 137 29.80 6.16 -24.20
N ALA A 138 28.87 6.13 -23.24
CA ALA A 138 27.43 6.26 -23.46
C ALA A 138 26.98 7.57 -24.14
N ALA A 139 27.81 8.62 -24.12
CA ALA A 139 27.52 9.91 -24.75
C ALA A 139 28.53 10.29 -25.85
N ILE A 140 29.49 9.41 -26.19
CA ILE A 140 30.55 9.73 -27.16
C ILE A 140 30.01 9.59 -28.59
N PRO A 141 29.91 10.66 -29.41
CA PRO A 141 29.23 10.60 -30.71
C PRO A 141 29.80 9.53 -31.66
N ASN A 142 31.13 9.43 -31.72
CA ASN A 142 31.82 8.43 -32.55
C ASN A 142 31.49 7.00 -32.14
N TYR A 143 31.40 6.75 -30.83
CA TYR A 143 31.02 5.45 -30.29
C TYR A 143 29.56 5.13 -30.58
N LEU A 144 28.65 6.09 -30.43
CA LEU A 144 27.23 5.91 -30.72
C LEU A 144 27.00 5.62 -32.20
N SER A 145 27.74 6.28 -33.09
CA SER A 145 27.73 5.99 -34.53
C SER A 145 28.20 4.57 -34.82
N PHE A 146 29.36 4.17 -34.27
CA PHE A 146 29.88 2.82 -34.38
C PHE A 146 28.88 1.77 -33.87
N LEU A 147 28.35 1.97 -32.66
CA LEU A 147 27.40 1.05 -32.04
C LEU A 147 26.12 0.92 -32.87
N ARG A 148 25.61 2.03 -33.41
CA ARG A 148 24.43 2.00 -34.30
C ARG A 148 24.71 1.18 -35.56
N GLN A 149 25.85 1.38 -36.21
CA GLN A 149 26.25 0.61 -37.38
C GLN A 149 26.43 -0.86 -37.05
N LEU A 150 27.05 -1.19 -35.91
CA LEU A 150 27.23 -2.57 -35.44
C LEU A 150 25.88 -3.27 -35.21
N LEU A 151 24.96 -2.61 -34.53
CA LEU A 151 23.62 -3.16 -34.29
C LEU A 151 22.84 -3.34 -35.60
N LEU A 152 22.92 -2.40 -36.54
CA LEU A 152 22.27 -2.54 -37.85
C LEU A 152 22.95 -3.59 -38.75
N THR A 153 24.23 -3.87 -38.55
CA THR A 153 24.93 -4.97 -39.24
C THR A 153 24.44 -6.32 -38.73
N LEU A 154 24.19 -6.43 -37.41
CA LEU A 154 23.62 -7.64 -36.79
C LEU A 154 22.13 -7.82 -37.12
N PHE A 155 21.39 -6.72 -37.20
CA PHE A 155 19.95 -6.69 -37.43
C PHE A 155 19.63 -5.72 -38.57
N SER A 156 19.80 -6.19 -39.81
CA SER A 156 19.74 -5.35 -41.03
C SER A 156 18.43 -4.59 -41.23
N LYS A 157 17.31 -5.10 -40.73
CA LYS A 157 15.99 -4.45 -40.78
C LYS A 157 15.24 -4.66 -39.46
N PRO A 158 15.53 -3.87 -38.42
CA PRO A 158 14.84 -4.01 -37.14
C PRO A 158 13.36 -3.62 -37.32
N ALA A 159 12.45 -4.44 -36.79
CA ALA A 159 11.03 -4.14 -36.83
C ALA A 159 10.75 -2.82 -36.09
N ALA A 160 9.89 -1.98 -36.67
CA ALA A 160 9.45 -0.76 -36.02
C ALA A 160 8.56 -1.09 -34.81
N MET A 161 8.78 -0.39 -33.70
CA MET A 161 7.98 -0.49 -32.49
C MET A 161 7.22 0.81 -32.30
N GLN A 162 5.88 0.70 -32.27
CA GLN A 162 4.96 1.82 -32.11
C GLN A 162 4.29 1.73 -30.73
N PRO A 163 3.95 2.87 -30.11
CA PRO A 163 3.17 2.86 -28.87
C PRO A 163 1.78 2.28 -29.13
N THR A 164 1.30 1.48 -28.20
CA THR A 164 -0.04 0.88 -28.25
C THR A 164 -1.05 1.65 -27.41
N ALA A 165 -0.60 2.38 -26.38
CA ALA A 165 -1.43 3.27 -25.58
C ALA A 165 -0.60 4.37 -24.89
N SER A 166 -1.20 5.55 -24.72
CA SER A 166 -0.76 6.57 -23.77
C SER A 166 -1.37 6.26 -22.42
N LEU A 167 -0.55 6.17 -21.36
CA LEU A 167 -1.00 5.80 -20.01
C LEU A 167 -1.35 7.05 -19.20
N VAL A 168 -0.33 7.73 -18.70
CA VAL A 168 -0.41 9.04 -18.03
C VAL A 168 0.52 10.01 -18.75
N GLU A 169 0.54 11.28 -18.36
CA GLU A 169 1.41 12.27 -18.98
C GLU A 169 2.88 11.80 -18.98
N GLY A 170 3.51 11.82 -20.15
CA GLY A 170 4.90 11.40 -20.31
C GLY A 170 5.16 9.88 -20.37
N GLN A 171 4.16 9.01 -20.20
CA GLN A 171 4.34 7.54 -20.14
C GLN A 171 3.52 6.81 -21.20
N TRP A 172 4.18 6.00 -22.03
CA TRP A 172 3.53 5.20 -23.09
C TRP A 172 3.75 3.70 -22.89
N LEU A 173 2.74 2.93 -23.26
CA LEU A 173 2.79 1.48 -23.37
C LEU A 173 3.22 1.10 -24.80
N PHE A 174 4.16 0.18 -24.89
CA PHE A 174 4.61 -0.42 -26.15
C PHE A 174 4.45 -1.93 -26.11
N GLU A 175 4.28 -2.52 -27.28
CA GLU A 175 4.14 -3.97 -27.49
C GLU A 175 5.11 -4.42 -28.57
N THR A 176 5.78 -5.55 -28.35
CA THR A 176 6.64 -6.21 -29.32
C THR A 176 6.61 -7.72 -29.08
N VAL A 177 7.31 -8.49 -29.91
CA VAL A 177 7.50 -9.93 -29.73
C VAL A 177 8.97 -10.29 -29.68
N VAL A 178 9.34 -11.32 -28.93
CA VAL A 178 10.67 -11.93 -28.92
C VAL A 178 10.56 -13.43 -29.20
N PRO A 179 11.62 -14.08 -29.71
CA PRO A 179 11.65 -15.54 -29.87
C PRO A 179 11.47 -16.31 -28.56
N ALA A 180 11.01 -17.56 -28.62
CA ALA A 180 10.85 -18.41 -27.43
C ALA A 180 12.17 -18.65 -26.67
N ASP A 181 13.28 -18.77 -27.39
CA ASP A 181 14.63 -18.96 -26.85
C ASP A 181 15.28 -17.66 -26.36
N PHE A 182 14.56 -16.53 -26.37
CA PHE A 182 15.06 -15.25 -25.85
C PHE A 182 15.42 -15.33 -24.36
N GLY A 183 14.78 -16.22 -23.59
CA GLY A 183 14.90 -16.28 -22.13
C GLY A 183 14.21 -15.11 -21.44
N ASP A 184 14.64 -14.78 -20.22
CA ASP A 184 14.11 -13.64 -19.48
C ASP A 184 14.68 -12.31 -19.98
N LEU A 185 13.86 -11.27 -19.96
CA LEU A 185 14.31 -9.90 -20.24
C LEU A 185 15.13 -9.37 -19.05
N LYS A 186 16.44 -9.20 -19.24
CA LYS A 186 17.37 -8.70 -18.21
C LYS A 186 17.65 -7.19 -18.32
N GLY A 187 17.30 -6.56 -19.45
CA GLY A 187 17.50 -5.14 -19.64
C GLY A 187 16.92 -4.60 -20.92
N VAL A 188 16.63 -3.30 -20.90
CA VAL A 188 16.23 -2.53 -22.07
C VAL A 188 17.13 -1.30 -22.15
N ALA A 189 17.74 -1.08 -23.30
CA ALA A 189 18.53 0.11 -23.59
C ALA A 189 17.95 0.87 -24.79
N ARG A 190 18.10 2.18 -24.77
CA ARG A 190 17.72 3.08 -25.86
C ARG A 190 18.97 3.73 -26.42
N LEU A 191 19.13 3.66 -27.73
CA LEU A 191 20.19 4.35 -28.47
C LEU A 191 19.53 5.38 -29.40
N ASP A 192 19.73 6.66 -29.13
CA ASP A 192 19.19 7.76 -29.91
C ASP A 192 20.21 8.92 -30.01
N GLY A 193 19.78 10.08 -30.51
CA GLY A 193 20.64 11.26 -30.65
C GLY A 193 21.11 11.87 -29.33
N THR A 194 20.53 11.48 -28.19
CA THR A 194 20.92 11.94 -26.85
C THR A 194 21.97 11.04 -26.20
N GLY A 195 22.06 9.78 -26.63
CA GLY A 195 23.05 8.83 -26.11
C GLY A 195 22.55 7.38 -26.10
N LEU A 196 23.33 6.55 -25.41
CA LEU A 196 22.95 5.20 -25.01
C LEU A 196 22.49 5.23 -23.55
N SER A 197 21.20 5.08 -23.30
CA SER A 197 20.61 5.12 -21.95
C SER A 197 19.95 3.79 -21.60
N ARG A 198 20.11 3.33 -20.36
CA ARG A 198 19.38 2.17 -19.84
C ARG A 198 18.01 2.63 -19.32
N LEU A 199 16.95 1.94 -19.70
CA LEU A 199 15.60 2.23 -19.24
C LEU A 199 15.30 1.43 -17.97
N ALA A 200 14.50 2.00 -17.07
CA ALA A 200 13.95 1.26 -15.94
C ALA A 200 13.10 0.10 -16.46
N LEU A 201 13.29 -1.10 -15.91
CA LEU A 201 12.64 -2.30 -16.41
C LEU A 201 11.20 -2.39 -15.90
N LYS A 202 10.30 -1.67 -16.55
CA LYS A 202 8.84 -1.83 -16.41
C LYS A 202 8.32 -2.67 -17.56
N SER A 203 8.51 -3.98 -17.44
CA SER A 203 8.22 -4.92 -18.53
C SER A 203 7.41 -6.12 -18.10
N ARG A 204 6.61 -6.64 -19.03
CA ARG A 204 5.95 -7.93 -18.91
C ARG A 204 6.27 -8.80 -20.12
N LEU A 205 6.70 -10.02 -19.85
CA LEU A 205 6.96 -11.04 -20.84
C LEU A 205 5.84 -12.08 -20.81
N GLY A 206 5.13 -12.22 -21.92
CA GLY A 206 4.03 -13.16 -22.08
C GLY A 206 4.49 -14.61 -22.21
N ALA A 207 3.51 -15.51 -22.21
CA ALA A 207 3.71 -16.92 -22.55
C ALA A 207 4.09 -17.08 -24.03
N THR A 208 4.70 -18.22 -24.35
CA THR A 208 5.03 -18.60 -25.73
C THR A 208 3.76 -18.95 -26.48
N ASP A 209 3.53 -18.27 -27.59
CA ASP A 209 2.43 -18.55 -28.51
C ASP A 209 2.71 -19.79 -29.40
N ARG A 210 1.71 -20.21 -30.16
CA ARG A 210 1.82 -21.36 -31.08
C ARG A 210 2.87 -21.17 -32.19
N SER A 211 3.31 -19.94 -32.43
CA SER A 211 4.35 -19.61 -33.41
C SER A 211 5.76 -19.58 -32.82
N GLY A 212 5.92 -19.93 -31.53
CA GLY A 212 7.20 -19.89 -30.85
C GLY A 212 7.66 -18.47 -30.51
N LYS A 213 6.75 -17.50 -30.39
CA LYS A 213 7.04 -16.11 -30.02
C LYS A 213 6.42 -15.77 -28.67
N ARG A 214 7.01 -14.81 -27.98
CA ARG A 214 6.52 -14.28 -26.70
C ARG A 214 6.26 -12.79 -26.84
N GLU A 215 5.10 -12.34 -26.40
CA GLU A 215 4.77 -10.90 -26.36
C GLU A 215 5.59 -10.21 -25.27
N VAL A 216 6.13 -9.03 -25.55
CA VAL A 216 6.79 -8.16 -24.58
C VAL A 216 6.04 -6.85 -24.54
N HIS A 217 5.63 -6.46 -23.33
CA HIS A 217 5.01 -5.18 -23.05
C HIS A 217 5.99 -4.34 -22.25
N LEU A 218 6.14 -3.07 -22.61
CA LEU A 218 7.06 -2.13 -21.98
C LEU A 218 6.33 -0.83 -21.67
N VAL A 219 6.48 -0.33 -20.44
CA VAL A 219 6.13 1.05 -20.09
C VAL A 219 7.41 1.87 -20.12
N MET A 220 7.42 2.96 -20.87
CA MET A 220 8.57 3.84 -20.97
C MET A 220 8.15 5.30 -21.20
N ASP A 221 9.08 6.21 -20.88
CA ASP A 221 8.92 7.62 -21.18
C ASP A 221 8.72 7.85 -22.68
N VAL A 222 7.96 8.89 -23.01
CA VAL A 222 7.78 9.33 -24.40
C VAL A 222 9.15 9.51 -25.07
N PRO A 223 9.43 8.80 -26.18
CA PRO A 223 10.69 8.95 -26.90
C PRO A 223 10.85 10.39 -27.43
N PRO A 224 12.08 10.92 -27.46
CA PRO A 224 12.33 12.26 -28.03
C PRO A 224 11.90 12.34 -29.49
N SER A 225 11.28 13.47 -29.87
CA SER A 225 10.55 13.67 -31.14
C SER A 225 11.44 13.84 -32.39
N ARG A 226 12.77 13.90 -32.24
CA ARG A 226 13.72 14.11 -33.35
C ARG A 226 14.74 12.98 -33.44
N GLY A 227 15.00 12.51 -34.67
CA GLY A 227 16.15 11.66 -35.02
C GLY A 227 15.89 10.15 -35.07
N GLY A 228 14.80 9.66 -34.47
CA GLY A 228 14.55 8.22 -34.34
C GLY A 228 15.64 7.51 -33.53
N GLY A 229 15.37 6.28 -33.12
CA GLY A 229 16.27 5.55 -32.24
C GLY A 229 16.22 4.05 -32.46
N LEU A 230 17.00 3.34 -31.67
CA LEU A 230 16.97 1.90 -31.55
C LEU A 230 16.65 1.54 -30.10
N LEU A 231 15.73 0.60 -29.93
CA LEU A 231 15.46 -0.05 -28.66
C LEU A 231 16.11 -1.43 -28.67
N ILE A 232 16.86 -1.73 -27.63
CA ILE A 232 17.68 -2.93 -27.51
C ILE A 232 17.15 -3.72 -26.31
N LEU A 233 16.52 -4.86 -26.60
CA LEU A 233 16.02 -5.79 -25.59
C LEU A 233 17.09 -6.85 -25.35
N GLN A 234 17.50 -7.03 -24.10
CA GLN A 234 18.61 -7.89 -23.73
C GLN A 234 18.12 -9.06 -22.87
N GLY A 235 18.33 -10.28 -23.34
CA GLY A 235 18.15 -11.49 -22.55
C GLY A 235 19.47 -11.96 -21.92
N GLU A 236 19.54 -13.21 -21.45
CA GLU A 236 20.77 -13.77 -20.87
C GLU A 236 21.87 -13.97 -21.91
N ARG A 237 21.48 -14.50 -23.09
CA ARG A 237 22.39 -14.80 -24.20
C ARG A 237 21.84 -14.35 -25.55
N SER A 238 20.76 -13.57 -25.53
CA SER A 238 19.99 -13.15 -26.68
C SER A 238 19.90 -11.61 -26.72
N LEU A 239 19.68 -11.06 -27.92
CA LEU A 239 19.50 -9.63 -28.13
C LEU A 239 18.48 -9.43 -29.25
N VAL A 240 17.53 -8.51 -29.03
CA VAL A 240 16.51 -8.16 -30.02
C VAL A 240 16.53 -6.65 -30.24
N LEU A 241 16.61 -6.24 -31.51
CA LEU A 241 16.62 -4.84 -31.90
C LEU A 241 15.27 -4.40 -32.45
N ARG A 242 14.80 -3.22 -32.04
CA ARG A 242 13.62 -2.55 -32.60
C ARG A 242 13.95 -1.14 -33.02
N ALA A 243 13.38 -0.69 -34.14
CA ALA A 243 13.44 0.70 -34.54
C ALA A 243 12.38 1.51 -33.77
N LEU A 244 12.79 2.65 -33.22
CA LEU A 244 11.90 3.67 -32.64
C LEU A 244 11.76 4.82 -33.64
N PRO A 245 10.62 4.97 -34.32
CA PRO A 245 10.40 6.06 -35.26
C PRO A 245 10.49 7.44 -34.55
N GLY A 246 10.98 8.47 -35.25
CA GLY A 246 11.17 9.80 -34.64
C GLY A 246 9.86 10.53 -34.31
N ARG A 247 8.83 10.39 -35.14
CA ARG A 247 7.51 10.99 -34.89
C ARG A 247 6.48 9.89 -34.70
N GLN A 248 5.90 9.82 -33.50
CA GLN A 248 4.93 8.81 -33.10
C GLN A 248 3.81 9.47 -32.29
N SER A 249 2.63 8.86 -32.30
CA SER A 249 1.50 9.24 -31.46
C SER A 249 0.91 7.99 -30.83
N ALA A 250 0.76 7.99 -29.51
CA ALA A 250 0.15 6.88 -28.81
C ALA A 250 -1.39 6.99 -28.84
N PRO A 251 -2.11 5.88 -29.14
CA PRO A 251 -3.56 5.84 -28.97
C PRO A 251 -3.97 6.10 -27.51
N SER A 252 -5.21 6.52 -27.25
CA SER A 252 -5.73 6.62 -25.87
C SER A 252 -5.76 5.25 -25.18
N LEU A 253 -5.50 5.22 -23.86
CA LEU A 253 -5.67 4.00 -23.06
C LEU A 253 -7.04 3.36 -23.23
N GLY A 254 -8.13 4.14 -23.22
CA GLY A 254 -9.49 3.61 -23.33
C GLY A 254 -9.73 2.80 -24.61
N ARG A 255 -9.23 3.27 -25.77
CA ARG A 255 -9.29 2.52 -27.04
C ARG A 255 -8.51 1.21 -26.98
N TRP A 256 -7.32 1.23 -26.42
CA TRP A 256 -6.51 0.02 -26.24
C TRP A 256 -7.18 -0.96 -25.28
N TRP A 257 -7.76 -0.45 -24.21
CA TRP A 257 -8.42 -1.20 -23.15
C TRP A 257 -9.67 -1.95 -23.64
N ALA A 258 -10.52 -1.26 -24.40
CA ALA A 258 -11.73 -1.84 -24.99
C ALA A 258 -11.43 -2.80 -26.17
N GLY A 259 -10.26 -2.66 -26.81
CA GLY A 259 -9.85 -3.48 -27.94
C GLY A 259 -8.86 -4.57 -27.54
N LYS A 260 -7.56 -4.28 -27.70
CA LYS A 260 -6.46 -5.24 -27.53
C LYS A 260 -6.40 -5.88 -26.14
N ALA A 261 -6.83 -5.17 -25.10
CA ALA A 261 -6.77 -5.70 -23.74
C ALA A 261 -8.02 -6.48 -23.32
N ALA A 262 -9.13 -6.41 -24.08
CA ALA A 262 -10.46 -6.83 -23.63
C ALA A 262 -10.50 -8.24 -23.02
N SER A 263 -9.77 -9.20 -23.60
CA SER A 263 -9.69 -10.59 -23.16
C SER A 263 -8.34 -11.00 -22.54
N ARG A 264 -7.40 -10.07 -22.35
CA ARG A 264 -6.04 -10.34 -21.86
C ARG A 264 -5.88 -10.00 -20.38
N ASP A 265 -6.47 -10.82 -19.51
CA ASP A 265 -6.55 -10.56 -18.07
C ASP A 265 -5.20 -10.29 -17.37
N GLY A 266 -4.18 -11.13 -17.59
CA GLY A 266 -2.86 -10.95 -16.99
C GLY A 266 -2.17 -9.67 -17.48
N LEU A 267 -2.40 -9.28 -18.73
CA LEU A 267 -1.89 -8.01 -19.25
C LEU A 267 -2.62 -6.81 -18.64
N ARG A 268 -3.94 -6.90 -18.48
CA ARG A 268 -4.74 -5.86 -17.82
C ARG A 268 -4.29 -5.64 -16.38
N ASN A 269 -4.16 -6.72 -15.60
CA ASN A 269 -3.70 -6.64 -14.22
C ASN A 269 -2.32 -5.99 -14.13
N TRP A 270 -1.40 -6.35 -15.02
CA TRP A 270 -0.09 -5.71 -15.06
C TRP A 270 -0.17 -4.21 -15.39
N VAL A 271 -1.00 -3.81 -16.35
CA VAL A 271 -1.18 -2.37 -16.65
C VAL A 271 -1.81 -1.63 -15.47
N VAL A 272 -2.73 -2.25 -14.70
CA VAL A 272 -3.26 -1.68 -13.45
C VAL A 272 -2.14 -1.45 -12.44
N GLU A 273 -1.28 -2.45 -12.23
CA GLU A 273 -0.11 -2.35 -11.36
C GLU A 273 0.82 -1.20 -11.78
N GLN A 274 1.15 -1.12 -13.07
CA GLN A 274 2.01 -0.05 -13.58
C GLN A 274 1.39 1.34 -13.46
N LEU A 275 0.08 1.49 -13.74
CA LEU A 275 -0.62 2.76 -13.59
C LEU A 275 -0.63 3.24 -12.14
N ALA A 276 -0.88 2.33 -11.18
CA ALA A 276 -0.89 2.64 -9.76
C ALA A 276 0.49 3.07 -9.25
N GLU A 277 1.57 2.46 -9.74
CA GLU A 277 2.94 2.83 -9.41
C GLU A 277 3.37 4.18 -10.01
N LEU A 278 2.76 4.61 -11.12
CA LEU A 278 3.18 5.82 -11.82
C LEU A 278 2.72 7.10 -11.13
N SER A 279 1.49 7.15 -10.63
CA SER A 279 0.91 8.32 -9.95
C SER A 279 -0.48 8.01 -9.38
N GLU A 280 -0.98 8.88 -8.51
CA GLU A 280 -2.37 8.81 -8.03
C GLU A 280 -3.39 9.00 -9.17
N GLN A 281 -3.09 9.87 -10.15
CA GLN A 281 -3.92 9.99 -11.35
C GLN A 281 -3.96 8.67 -12.14
N GLY A 282 -2.82 7.97 -12.23
CA GLY A 282 -2.74 6.63 -12.81
C GLY A 282 -3.58 5.61 -12.05
N ARG A 283 -3.53 5.62 -10.70
CA ARG A 283 -4.37 4.79 -9.83
C ARG A 283 -5.87 4.99 -10.11
N LEU A 284 -6.33 6.25 -10.18
CA LEU A 284 -7.72 6.58 -10.49
C LEU A 284 -8.11 6.16 -11.92
N LEU A 285 -7.23 6.38 -12.90
CA LEU A 285 -7.44 5.95 -14.27
C LEU A 285 -7.57 4.41 -14.37
N ALA A 286 -6.77 3.66 -13.62
CA ALA A 286 -6.86 2.20 -13.58
C ALA A 286 -8.19 1.70 -13.02
N ILE A 287 -8.72 2.35 -11.98
CA ILE A 287 -10.06 2.08 -11.42
C ILE A 287 -11.13 2.37 -12.47
N GLU A 288 -11.04 3.52 -13.13
CA GLU A 288 -11.99 3.94 -14.16
C GLU A 288 -12.04 2.96 -15.33
N MET A 289 -10.89 2.56 -15.87
CA MET A 289 -10.82 1.66 -17.02
C MET A 289 -11.42 0.28 -16.71
N GLN A 290 -11.17 -0.26 -15.52
CA GLN A 290 -11.77 -1.53 -15.09
C GLN A 290 -13.29 -1.44 -14.97
N ARG A 291 -13.84 -0.31 -14.49
CA ARG A 291 -15.28 -0.08 -14.39
C ARG A 291 -15.97 0.14 -15.74
N ARG A 292 -15.32 0.83 -16.68
CA ARG A 292 -15.88 1.11 -18.00
C ARG A 292 -16.00 -0.15 -18.87
N VAL A 293 -15.01 -1.03 -18.82
CA VAL A 293 -14.99 -2.28 -19.59
C VAL A 293 -14.60 -3.43 -18.66
N PRO A 294 -15.54 -3.93 -17.83
CA PRO A 294 -15.25 -5.01 -16.89
C PRO A 294 -14.94 -6.33 -17.61
N LEU A 295 -14.19 -7.19 -16.93
CA LEU A 295 -14.01 -8.58 -17.37
C LEU A 295 -15.27 -9.38 -17.03
N ALA A 296 -15.54 -10.41 -17.84
CA ALA A 296 -16.66 -11.31 -17.59
C ALA A 296 -16.48 -12.02 -16.23
N VAL A 297 -17.53 -12.03 -15.42
CA VAL A 297 -17.58 -12.77 -14.15
C VAL A 297 -17.49 -14.26 -14.46
N GLN A 298 -16.68 -14.98 -13.68
CA GLN A 298 -16.50 -16.42 -13.84
C GLN A 298 -16.73 -17.10 -12.48
N HIS A 299 -17.72 -17.98 -12.43
CA HIS A 299 -18.02 -18.82 -11.27
C HIS A 299 -18.16 -20.26 -11.73
N VAL A 300 -17.87 -21.21 -10.85
CA VAL A 300 -18.04 -22.63 -11.13
C VAL A 300 -19.34 -23.08 -10.48
N ARG A 301 -20.41 -23.13 -11.27
CA ARG A 301 -21.66 -23.80 -10.92
C ARG A 301 -21.76 -25.06 -11.78
N ARG A 302 -21.41 -26.21 -11.21
CA ARG A 302 -21.65 -27.53 -11.84
C ARG A 302 -22.46 -28.39 -10.87
N SER A 303 -23.01 -29.49 -11.40
CA SER A 303 -23.95 -30.42 -10.77
C SER A 303 -23.58 -30.85 -9.35
N ASP A 304 -24.51 -31.52 -8.67
CA ASP A 304 -24.35 -31.95 -7.28
C ASP A 304 -23.13 -32.83 -7.01
N ASP A 305 -22.49 -33.41 -8.03
CA ASP A 305 -21.33 -34.30 -7.88
C ASP A 305 -19.98 -33.65 -8.24
N LEU A 306 -19.94 -32.35 -8.56
CA LEU A 306 -18.71 -31.67 -8.97
C LEU A 306 -18.33 -30.53 -8.01
N PRO A 307 -17.02 -30.22 -7.87
CA PRO A 307 -16.58 -29.05 -7.14
C PRO A 307 -17.22 -27.78 -7.70
N ALA A 308 -17.78 -26.98 -6.80
CA ALA A 308 -18.40 -25.70 -7.12
C ALA A 308 -17.78 -24.62 -6.24
N ALA A 309 -17.57 -23.44 -6.80
CA ALA A 309 -16.95 -22.34 -6.08
C ALA A 309 -17.35 -20.99 -6.67
N GLU A 310 -17.40 -20.00 -5.80
CA GLU A 310 -17.64 -18.61 -6.15
C GLU A 310 -16.71 -17.71 -5.34
N LEU A 311 -16.21 -16.68 -6.01
CA LEU A 311 -15.48 -15.58 -5.38
C LEU A 311 -16.37 -14.35 -5.45
N ASP A 312 -16.94 -13.93 -4.32
CA ASP A 312 -17.86 -12.79 -4.24
C ASP A 312 -17.19 -11.52 -3.68
N LEU A 313 -16.09 -11.71 -2.93
CA LEU A 313 -15.27 -10.67 -2.33
C LEU A 313 -13.84 -10.74 -2.86
N ALA A 314 -13.33 -9.61 -3.35
CA ALA A 314 -11.91 -9.47 -3.71
C ALA A 314 -11.45 -8.01 -3.60
N VAL A 315 -11.47 -7.47 -2.39
CA VAL A 315 -11.18 -6.06 -2.14
C VAL A 315 -9.68 -5.84 -1.90
N CYS A 316 -9.13 -4.80 -2.54
CA CYS A 316 -7.70 -4.50 -2.53
C CYS A 316 -7.45 -3.07 -2.04
N ASN A 317 -6.42 -2.91 -1.21
CA ASN A 317 -5.88 -1.61 -0.81
C ASN A 317 -4.36 -1.70 -0.65
N ARG A 318 -3.73 -0.67 -0.07
CA ARG A 318 -2.28 -0.60 0.13
C ARG A 318 -1.69 -1.78 0.93
N ALA A 319 -2.49 -2.48 1.74
CA ALA A 319 -2.03 -3.63 2.52
C ALA A 319 -1.97 -4.94 1.71
N GLY A 320 -2.71 -5.05 0.61
CA GLY A 320 -2.82 -6.28 -0.19
C GLY A 320 -4.24 -6.57 -0.66
N LEU A 321 -4.55 -7.84 -0.87
CA LEU A 321 -5.87 -8.32 -1.34
C LEU A 321 -6.53 -9.23 -0.31
N LEU A 322 -7.75 -8.89 0.11
CA LEU A 322 -8.65 -9.80 0.82
C LEU A 322 -9.58 -10.46 -0.20
N ILE A 323 -9.55 -11.79 -0.25
CA ILE A 323 -10.49 -12.60 -1.02
C ILE A 323 -11.46 -13.31 -0.09
N GLY A 324 -12.68 -13.53 -0.57
CA GLY A 324 -13.70 -14.30 0.13
C GLY A 324 -14.76 -14.85 -0.82
N GLY A 325 -15.46 -15.86 -0.35
CA GLY A 325 -16.50 -16.53 -1.10
C GLY A 325 -16.85 -17.88 -0.50
N TRP A 326 -17.26 -18.81 -1.35
CA TRP A 326 -17.61 -20.16 -0.92
C TRP A 326 -17.09 -21.22 -1.87
N LEU A 327 -16.87 -22.41 -1.31
CA LEU A 327 -16.42 -23.62 -1.97
C LEU A 327 -17.31 -24.78 -1.52
N ARG A 328 -17.57 -25.69 -2.45
CA ARG A 328 -18.12 -27.01 -2.21
C ARG A 328 -17.22 -28.03 -2.89
N ASP A 329 -16.62 -28.89 -2.09
CA ASP A 329 -15.67 -29.91 -2.53
C ASP A 329 -15.93 -31.22 -1.77
N PRO A 330 -16.99 -31.97 -2.14
CA PRO A 330 -17.48 -33.10 -1.36
C PRO A 330 -16.48 -34.27 -1.29
N ASP A 331 -15.65 -34.42 -2.32
CA ASP A 331 -14.68 -35.52 -2.46
C ASP A 331 -13.23 -35.07 -2.20
N GLU A 332 -13.05 -33.90 -1.58
CA GLU A 332 -11.73 -33.30 -1.28
C GLU A 332 -10.79 -33.27 -2.51
N LEU A 333 -11.32 -32.88 -3.67
CA LEU A 333 -10.59 -32.85 -4.94
C LEU A 333 -9.71 -31.61 -5.07
N LEU A 334 -9.87 -30.60 -4.23
CA LEU A 334 -9.07 -29.38 -4.25
C LEU A 334 -7.60 -29.67 -3.90
N GLU A 335 -6.69 -29.25 -4.77
CA GLU A 335 -5.25 -29.38 -4.59
C GLU A 335 -4.58 -28.02 -4.33
N GLU A 336 -4.89 -27.00 -5.13
CA GLU A 336 -4.34 -25.65 -4.96
C GLU A 336 -5.40 -24.57 -5.23
N VAL A 337 -5.22 -23.42 -4.57
CA VAL A 337 -5.88 -22.15 -4.90
C VAL A 337 -4.79 -21.15 -5.25
N LEU A 338 -4.80 -20.64 -6.47
CA LEU A 338 -3.77 -19.75 -7.01
C LEU A 338 -4.36 -18.40 -7.36
N LEU A 339 -3.76 -17.34 -6.83
CA LEU A 339 -4.14 -15.98 -7.12
C LEU A 339 -3.14 -15.35 -8.09
N HIS A 340 -3.60 -15.02 -9.30
CA HIS A 340 -2.73 -14.50 -10.36
C HIS A 340 -2.49 -12.99 -10.22
N ARG A 341 -1.22 -12.60 -10.38
CA ARG A 341 -0.77 -11.20 -10.46
C ARG A 341 -0.59 -10.76 -11.91
N GLY A 342 -0.37 -9.46 -12.13
CA GLY A 342 -0.04 -8.93 -13.46
C GLY A 342 1.30 -9.46 -14.00
N ASN A 343 2.29 -9.58 -13.12
CA ASN A 343 3.60 -10.16 -13.41
C ASN A 343 4.08 -11.07 -12.26
N GLY A 344 4.84 -12.11 -12.59
CA GLY A 344 5.39 -13.08 -11.64
C GLY A 344 4.53 -14.33 -11.41
N GLU A 345 5.00 -15.19 -10.51
CA GLU A 345 4.33 -16.45 -10.15
C GLU A 345 3.02 -16.20 -9.39
N PRO A 346 1.99 -17.05 -9.59
CA PRO A 346 0.77 -16.98 -8.81
C PRO A 346 1.01 -17.19 -7.32
N ILE A 347 0.18 -16.58 -6.47
CA ILE A 347 0.24 -16.78 -5.02
C ILE A 347 -0.57 -18.02 -4.66
N ALA A 348 0.07 -18.99 -3.99
CA ALA A 348 -0.65 -20.08 -3.35
C ALA A 348 -1.43 -19.55 -2.13
N MET A 349 -2.75 -19.67 -2.19
CA MET A 349 -3.68 -19.17 -1.18
C MET A 349 -4.22 -20.26 -0.26
N LEU A 350 -4.15 -21.53 -0.63
CA LEU A 350 -4.87 -22.61 0.06
C LEU A 350 -4.60 -22.65 1.58
N SER A 351 -3.33 -22.49 1.98
CA SER A 351 -2.92 -22.46 3.40
C SER A 351 -3.24 -21.15 4.13
N ARG A 352 -3.60 -20.10 3.39
CA ARG A 352 -3.99 -18.78 3.90
C ARG A 352 -5.51 -18.61 3.99
N LEU A 353 -6.29 -19.60 3.57
CA LEU A 353 -7.76 -19.55 3.61
C LEU A 353 -8.28 -19.97 4.99
N GLN A 354 -8.89 -19.02 5.67
CA GLN A 354 -9.75 -19.25 6.83
C GLN A 354 -11.08 -19.82 6.34
N ARG A 355 -11.53 -20.94 6.90
CA ARG A 355 -12.73 -21.65 6.46
C ARG A 355 -13.78 -21.72 7.55
N PHE A 356 -15.05 -21.61 7.17
CA PHE A 356 -16.17 -21.66 8.10
C PHE A 356 -17.43 -22.23 7.44
N PRO A 357 -18.36 -22.81 8.21
CA PRO A 357 -19.61 -23.35 7.65
C PRO A 357 -20.51 -22.24 7.07
N VAL A 358 -21.08 -22.48 5.90
CA VAL A 358 -22.11 -21.61 5.29
C VAL A 358 -23.27 -22.43 4.72
N ARG A 359 -24.39 -21.76 4.45
CA ARG A 359 -25.56 -22.32 3.75
C ARG A 359 -25.67 -21.66 2.38
N LEU A 360 -25.64 -22.47 1.33
CA LEU A 360 -25.67 -22.02 -0.05
C LEU A 360 -27.06 -22.21 -0.65
N PRO A 361 -27.58 -21.25 -1.43
CA PRO A 361 -28.86 -21.41 -2.12
C PRO A 361 -28.76 -22.51 -3.18
N THR A 362 -29.80 -23.35 -3.30
CA THR A 362 -29.85 -24.47 -4.27
C THR A 362 -30.48 -24.08 -5.61
N GLY A 363 -31.15 -22.92 -5.70
CA GLY A 363 -31.88 -22.46 -6.88
C GLY A 363 -33.37 -22.85 -6.89
N THR A 364 -33.81 -23.68 -5.95
CA THR A 364 -35.21 -23.98 -5.60
C THR A 364 -35.66 -23.08 -4.45
N ASP A 365 -36.89 -22.57 -4.48
CA ASP A 365 -37.38 -21.59 -3.50
C ASP A 365 -37.24 -22.10 -2.05
N GLY A 366 -36.35 -21.44 -1.29
CA GLY A 366 -36.16 -21.66 0.15
C GLY A 366 -35.20 -22.78 0.55
N GLU A 367 -34.72 -23.60 -0.39
CA GLU A 367 -33.78 -24.68 -0.06
C GLU A 367 -32.33 -24.17 0.00
N THR A 368 -31.62 -24.61 1.04
CA THR A 368 -30.19 -24.34 1.20
C THR A 368 -29.43 -25.62 1.46
N ARG A 369 -28.21 -25.69 0.93
CA ARG A 369 -27.29 -26.82 1.11
C ARG A 369 -26.08 -26.39 1.96
N PRO A 370 -25.44 -27.31 2.70
CA PRO A 370 -24.18 -27.00 3.37
C PRO A 370 -23.08 -26.70 2.36
N GLY A 371 -22.24 -25.73 2.69
CA GLY A 371 -21.02 -25.38 1.96
C GLY A 371 -19.95 -24.85 2.91
N THR A 372 -18.78 -24.55 2.36
CA THR A 372 -17.66 -23.98 3.10
C THR A 372 -17.41 -22.56 2.62
N GLY A 373 -17.66 -21.58 3.49
CA GLY A 373 -17.22 -20.21 3.27
C GLY A 373 -15.72 -20.13 3.49
N PHE A 374 -15.08 -19.21 2.77
CA PHE A 374 -13.68 -18.90 2.99
C PHE A 374 -13.41 -17.40 2.94
N ALA A 375 -12.37 -17.00 3.67
CA ALA A 375 -11.74 -15.69 3.55
C ALA A 375 -10.22 -15.87 3.64
N GLY A 376 -9.45 -15.07 2.92
CA GLY A 376 -7.99 -15.14 2.98
C GLY A 376 -7.33 -13.87 2.49
N PHE A 377 -6.16 -13.57 3.04
CA PHE A 377 -5.45 -12.33 2.75
C PHE A 377 -4.09 -12.59 2.10
N ALA A 378 -3.79 -11.78 1.08
CA ALA A 378 -2.52 -11.77 0.37
C ALA A 378 -1.87 -10.39 0.49
N SER A 379 -1.00 -10.23 1.50
CA SER A 379 -0.28 -8.98 1.78
C SER A 379 0.68 -8.59 0.64
N ASP A 380 1.15 -9.57 -0.11
CA ASP A 380 2.10 -9.43 -1.21
C ASP A 380 1.42 -9.23 -2.58
N TYR A 381 0.10 -9.01 -2.62
CA TYR A 381 -0.64 -8.90 -3.89
C TYR A 381 -0.49 -7.52 -4.54
N ALA A 382 0.04 -7.50 -5.76
CA ALA A 382 0.01 -6.37 -6.70
C ALA A 382 0.54 -5.02 -6.15
N GLY A 383 1.37 -5.04 -5.09
CA GLY A 383 1.88 -3.82 -4.45
C GLY A 383 0.78 -2.85 -3.98
N GLY A 384 -0.44 -3.34 -3.72
CA GLY A 384 -1.59 -2.53 -3.36
C GLY A 384 -2.25 -1.76 -4.51
N ALA A 385 -1.96 -2.14 -5.76
CA ALA A 385 -2.65 -1.63 -6.94
C ALA A 385 -4.13 -2.03 -6.94
N PRO A 386 -5.05 -1.17 -7.41
CA PRO A 386 -6.49 -1.39 -7.29
C PRO A 386 -7.03 -2.38 -8.32
N VAL A 387 -6.66 -3.66 -8.21
CA VAL A 387 -7.15 -4.74 -9.06
C VAL A 387 -8.56 -5.13 -8.61
N LEU A 388 -9.57 -4.74 -9.40
CA LEU A 388 -10.99 -4.87 -9.02
C LEU A 388 -11.62 -6.22 -9.40
N GLN A 389 -10.97 -7.00 -10.28
CA GLN A 389 -11.43 -8.32 -10.71
C GLN A 389 -10.24 -9.29 -10.85
N PRO A 390 -9.56 -9.61 -9.72
CA PRO A 390 -8.41 -10.51 -9.74
C PRO A 390 -8.83 -11.89 -10.28
N ARG A 391 -7.89 -12.58 -10.94
CA ARG A 391 -8.09 -13.95 -11.39
C ARG A 391 -7.64 -14.90 -10.29
N CYS A 392 -8.55 -15.74 -9.84
CA CYS A 392 -8.26 -16.88 -8.98
C CYS A 392 -8.40 -18.16 -9.81
N GLU A 393 -7.49 -19.10 -9.60
CA GLU A 393 -7.50 -20.41 -10.24
C GLU A 393 -7.56 -21.48 -9.15
N ILE A 394 -8.43 -22.46 -9.34
CA ILE A 394 -8.55 -23.66 -8.51
C ILE A 394 -7.99 -24.83 -9.31
N LYS A 395 -7.02 -25.54 -8.76
CA LYS A 395 -6.53 -26.81 -9.30
C LYS A 395 -7.12 -27.97 -8.51
N LEU A 396 -7.60 -28.96 -9.25
CA LEU A 396 -8.06 -30.22 -8.70
C LEU A 396 -6.97 -31.30 -8.82
N LYS A 397 -6.99 -32.30 -7.94
CA LYS A 397 -6.10 -33.47 -7.94
C LYS A 397 -6.09 -34.26 -9.26
N SER A 398 -7.11 -34.07 -10.10
CA SER A 398 -7.17 -34.65 -11.45
C SER A 398 -6.31 -33.90 -12.48
N GLY A 399 -5.70 -32.77 -12.11
CA GLY A 399 -5.04 -31.81 -13.01
C GLY A 399 -5.99 -30.82 -13.67
N THR A 400 -7.30 -30.91 -13.42
CA THR A 400 -8.29 -29.95 -13.96
C THR A 400 -8.13 -28.58 -13.29
N THR A 401 -8.13 -27.52 -14.08
CA THR A 401 -8.11 -26.12 -13.61
C THR A 401 -9.46 -25.46 -13.81
N LEU A 402 -9.87 -24.68 -12.81
CA LEU A 402 -11.10 -23.91 -12.81
C LEU A 402 -10.78 -22.44 -12.52
N THR A 403 -11.29 -21.52 -13.34
CA THR A 403 -11.05 -20.09 -13.15
C THR A 403 -12.24 -19.42 -12.47
N LEU A 404 -11.96 -18.67 -11.41
CA LEU A 404 -12.90 -17.80 -10.71
C LEU A 404 -12.53 -16.33 -10.94
N ARG A 405 -13.55 -15.51 -11.18
CA ARG A 405 -13.42 -14.06 -11.30
C ARG A 405 -14.63 -13.38 -10.68
N PRO A 406 -14.43 -12.44 -9.74
CA PRO A 406 -15.53 -11.80 -9.05
C PRO A 406 -16.17 -10.72 -9.95
N PRO A 407 -17.37 -10.23 -9.60
CA PRO A 407 -17.85 -8.95 -10.11
C PRO A 407 -16.88 -7.82 -9.75
N VAL A 408 -17.01 -6.68 -10.43
CA VAL A 408 -16.18 -5.49 -10.16
C VAL A 408 -16.31 -5.08 -8.70
N GLN A 409 -15.19 -5.08 -7.99
CA GLN A 409 -15.11 -4.77 -6.57
C GLN A 409 -15.01 -3.25 -6.33
N PRO A 410 -15.41 -2.76 -5.14
CA PRO A 410 -15.24 -1.36 -4.77
C PRO A 410 -13.76 -1.00 -4.61
N ALA A 411 -13.47 0.29 -4.72
CA ALA A 411 -12.13 0.85 -4.55
C ALA A 411 -12.08 1.93 -3.47
N ASP A 412 -13.24 2.36 -2.96
CA ASP A 412 -13.32 3.35 -1.90
C ASP A 412 -13.11 2.68 -0.53
N PRO A 413 -12.29 3.29 0.36
CA PRO A 413 -11.95 2.70 1.66
C PRO A 413 -13.16 2.38 2.55
N THR A 414 -14.22 3.20 2.49
CA THR A 414 -15.44 2.99 3.31
C THR A 414 -16.16 1.68 2.93
N THR A 415 -16.37 1.44 1.63
CA THR A 415 -17.03 0.22 1.15
C THR A 415 -16.10 -0.98 1.27
N ILE A 416 -14.79 -0.83 1.06
CA ILE A 416 -13.80 -1.89 1.32
C ILE A 416 -13.87 -2.33 2.78
N ARG A 417 -13.86 -1.40 3.73
CA ARG A 417 -13.99 -1.68 5.17
C ARG A 417 -15.27 -2.45 5.49
N ALA A 418 -16.41 -2.00 4.98
CA ALA A 418 -17.69 -2.69 5.18
C ALA A 418 -17.68 -4.12 4.61
N ARG A 419 -17.13 -4.30 3.40
CA ARG A 419 -16.98 -5.60 2.75
C ARG A 419 -16.03 -6.53 3.52
N ALA A 420 -14.93 -6.00 4.06
CA ALA A 420 -13.99 -6.75 4.86
C ALA A 420 -14.61 -7.24 6.18
N LEU A 421 -15.36 -6.38 6.87
CA LEU A 421 -16.09 -6.77 8.09
C LEU A 421 -17.15 -7.86 7.84
N ALA A 422 -17.72 -7.89 6.63
CA ALA A 422 -18.70 -8.91 6.23
C ALA A 422 -18.06 -10.22 5.71
N ALA A 423 -16.73 -10.28 5.57
CA ALA A 423 -16.04 -11.41 4.95
C ALA A 423 -16.15 -12.71 5.76
N ILE A 424 -16.23 -12.59 7.10
CA ILE A 424 -16.34 -13.73 8.02
C ILE A 424 -17.51 -13.45 8.98
N PRO A 425 -18.51 -14.35 9.08
CA PRO A 425 -19.61 -14.18 10.01
C PRO A 425 -19.12 -14.06 11.46
N PRO A 426 -19.65 -13.13 12.28
CA PRO A 426 -19.14 -12.84 13.62
C PRO A 426 -19.08 -14.05 14.56
N GLN A 427 -19.97 -15.02 14.41
CA GLN A 427 -19.99 -16.24 15.22
C GLN A 427 -18.79 -17.18 14.97
N TYR A 428 -18.12 -17.05 13.83
CA TYR A 428 -16.95 -17.86 13.46
C TYR A 428 -15.62 -17.14 13.66
N LEU A 429 -15.65 -15.83 13.99
CA LEU A 429 -14.43 -15.06 14.18
C LEU A 429 -13.60 -15.55 15.38
N THR A 430 -12.30 -15.68 15.11
CA THR A 430 -11.26 -15.95 16.10
C THR A 430 -10.20 -14.85 16.05
N ALA A 431 -9.37 -14.74 17.09
CA ALA A 431 -8.27 -13.78 17.12
C ALA A 431 -7.29 -13.99 15.94
N ASP A 432 -6.97 -15.23 15.61
CA ASP A 432 -6.11 -15.58 14.47
C ASP A 432 -6.71 -15.16 13.12
N MET A 433 -8.02 -15.39 12.91
CA MET A 433 -8.70 -14.92 11.71
C MET A 433 -8.69 -13.39 11.60
N ILE A 434 -8.90 -12.69 12.71
CA ILE A 434 -8.82 -11.23 12.73
C ILE A 434 -7.40 -10.79 12.36
N GLU A 435 -6.38 -11.30 13.05
CA GLU A 435 -4.99 -10.90 12.89
C GLU A 435 -4.45 -11.17 11.48
N THR A 436 -4.67 -12.37 10.96
CA THR A 436 -4.08 -12.83 9.70
C THR A 436 -4.86 -12.37 8.46
N THR A 437 -6.16 -12.09 8.61
CA THR A 437 -7.07 -11.87 7.47
C THR A 437 -7.70 -10.48 7.45
N LEU A 438 -8.28 -10.01 8.56
CA LEU A 438 -9.08 -8.78 8.58
C LEU A 438 -8.28 -7.53 9.00
N ALA A 439 -7.46 -7.64 10.04
CA ALA A 439 -6.74 -6.51 10.63
C ALA A 439 -5.85 -5.76 9.62
N PRO A 440 -5.08 -6.43 8.73
CA PRO A 440 -4.21 -5.71 7.79
C PRO A 440 -4.99 -4.80 6.83
N ILE A 441 -6.09 -5.31 6.27
CA ILE A 441 -6.90 -4.55 5.32
C ILE A 441 -7.72 -3.45 6.02
N LEU A 442 -8.24 -3.71 7.22
CA LEU A 442 -8.99 -2.73 8.01
C LEU A 442 -8.10 -1.58 8.47
N ALA A 443 -6.89 -1.88 8.97
CA ALA A 443 -5.93 -0.86 9.38
C ALA A 443 -5.56 0.07 8.21
N ALA A 444 -5.29 -0.49 7.03
CA ALA A 444 -5.03 0.30 5.83
C ALA A 444 -6.24 1.17 5.41
N CYS A 445 -7.47 0.66 5.55
CA CYS A 445 -8.66 1.47 5.29
C CYS A 445 -8.78 2.66 6.25
N GLN A 446 -8.52 2.46 7.55
CA GLN A 446 -8.59 3.54 8.53
C GLN A 446 -7.50 4.59 8.28
N GLU A 447 -6.30 4.17 7.89
CA GLU A 447 -5.23 5.08 7.47
C GLU A 447 -5.61 5.88 6.21
N ASP A 448 -6.12 5.21 5.17
CA ASP A 448 -6.62 5.87 3.96
C ASP A 448 -7.71 6.91 4.28
N LEU A 449 -8.64 6.57 5.19
CA LEU A 449 -9.73 7.44 5.64
C LEU A 449 -9.26 8.61 6.50
N ARG A 450 -8.12 8.49 7.16
CA ARG A 450 -7.50 9.58 7.91
C ARG A 450 -6.75 10.53 6.98
N GLU A 451 -5.88 10.00 6.11
CA GLU A 451 -5.06 10.78 5.20
C GLU A 451 -5.87 11.57 4.16
N SER A 452 -6.93 10.96 3.62
CA SER A 452 -7.74 11.57 2.56
C SER A 452 -8.94 12.39 3.08
N ARG A 453 -8.93 12.79 4.36
CA ARG A 453 -10.08 13.45 5.00
C ARG A 453 -10.34 14.81 4.35
N PRO A 454 -11.53 15.02 3.72
CA PRO A 454 -11.89 16.33 3.21
C PRO A 454 -12.22 17.30 4.36
N GLU A 455 -12.01 18.60 4.13
CA GLU A 455 -12.39 19.63 5.09
C GLU A 455 -13.92 19.63 5.34
N PRO A 456 -14.36 19.73 6.61
CA PRO A 456 -15.77 19.79 6.94
C PRO A 456 -16.39 21.13 6.56
N VAL A 457 -17.71 21.13 6.35
CA VAL A 457 -18.49 22.38 6.25
C VAL A 457 -18.82 22.86 7.65
N ILE A 458 -18.51 24.12 7.92
CA ILE A 458 -18.82 24.75 9.20
C ILE A 458 -20.00 25.70 9.03
N LYS A 459 -21.02 25.55 9.88
CA LYS A 459 -22.17 26.47 9.97
C LYS A 459 -22.35 26.92 11.41
N ALA A 460 -22.67 28.19 11.61
CA ALA A 460 -22.96 28.76 12.93
C ALA A 460 -24.41 29.24 12.98
N PHE A 461 -25.04 29.04 14.13
CA PHE A 461 -26.40 29.49 14.44
C PHE A 461 -26.32 30.43 15.65
N GLY A 462 -26.58 31.72 15.41
CA GLY A 462 -26.39 32.76 16.41
C GLY A 462 -24.94 33.22 16.58
N ARG A 463 -24.70 34.04 17.60
CA ARG A 463 -23.36 34.54 17.94
C ARG A 463 -22.68 33.57 18.90
N LEU A 464 -21.68 32.85 18.42
CA LEU A 464 -20.94 31.89 19.23
C LEU A 464 -20.15 32.59 20.37
N PRO A 465 -19.98 31.93 21.55
CA PRO A 465 -19.15 32.45 22.62
C PRO A 465 -17.70 32.62 22.19
N ALA A 466 -17.11 33.78 22.51
CA ALA A 466 -15.72 34.08 22.14
C ALA A 466 -14.69 33.37 23.04
N ARG A 467 -15.01 33.17 24.32
CA ARG A 467 -14.16 32.52 25.33
C ARG A 467 -15.02 31.65 26.25
N PRO A 468 -15.63 30.58 25.74
CA PRO A 468 -16.36 29.65 26.60
C PRO A 468 -15.38 28.96 27.55
N LYS A 469 -15.84 28.55 28.74
CA LYS A 469 -15.07 27.70 29.64
C LYS A 469 -14.98 26.26 29.11
N ALA A 470 -16.07 25.78 28.53
CA ALA A 470 -16.18 24.42 28.02
C ALA A 470 -16.74 24.37 26.60
N SER A 471 -16.26 23.41 25.81
CA SER A 471 -16.84 23.08 24.50
C SER A 471 -17.48 21.70 24.57
N VAL A 472 -18.77 21.64 24.31
CA VAL A 472 -19.51 20.38 24.26
C VAL A 472 -19.58 19.91 22.82
N VAL A 473 -18.93 18.78 22.54
CA VAL A 473 -18.83 18.19 21.21
C VAL A 473 -19.73 16.96 21.14
N ILE A 474 -20.66 16.96 20.20
CA ILE A 474 -21.70 15.93 20.07
C ILE A 474 -21.71 15.36 18.65
N PRO A 475 -21.22 14.13 18.43
CA PRO A 475 -21.29 13.48 17.14
C PRO A 475 -22.72 13.01 16.82
N LEU A 476 -23.10 13.15 15.55
CA LEU A 476 -24.42 12.86 14.99
C LEU A 476 -24.29 11.88 13.84
N TYR A 477 -25.04 10.78 13.91
CA TYR A 477 -25.17 9.82 12.82
C TYR A 477 -26.62 9.33 12.68
N ARG A 478 -27.28 9.73 11.60
CA ARG A 478 -28.61 9.26 11.13
C ARG A 478 -29.81 9.40 12.07
N VAL A 479 -29.65 9.63 13.36
CA VAL A 479 -30.72 9.80 14.34
C VAL A 479 -30.56 11.13 15.07
N TYR A 480 -31.56 11.99 14.93
CA TYR A 480 -31.50 13.40 15.36
C TYR A 480 -32.68 13.83 16.24
N ASP A 481 -33.60 12.91 16.55
CA ASP A 481 -34.83 13.23 17.29
C ASP A 481 -34.52 13.76 18.70
N PHE A 482 -33.42 13.29 19.30
CA PHE A 482 -32.97 13.68 20.63
C PHE A 482 -32.47 15.11 20.74
N LEU A 483 -32.06 15.75 19.63
CA LEU A 483 -31.53 17.11 19.65
C LEU A 483 -32.54 18.09 20.26
N ARG A 484 -33.84 17.86 20.03
CA ARG A 484 -34.90 18.73 20.57
C ARG A 484 -34.91 18.73 22.09
N VAL A 485 -34.80 17.56 22.70
CA VAL A 485 -34.80 17.39 24.15
C VAL A 485 -33.46 17.84 24.73
N GLN A 486 -32.36 17.50 24.06
CA GLN A 486 -31.01 17.84 24.50
C GLN A 486 -30.77 19.36 24.50
N VAL A 487 -31.14 20.06 23.42
CA VAL A 487 -31.01 21.52 23.35
C VAL A 487 -31.93 22.21 24.37
N ALA A 488 -33.14 21.71 24.58
CA ALA A 488 -34.04 22.25 25.60
C ALA A 488 -33.43 22.13 27.01
N ALA A 489 -32.85 20.97 27.34
CA ALA A 489 -32.19 20.74 28.62
C ALA A 489 -30.95 21.65 28.80
N PHE A 490 -30.13 21.81 27.77
CA PHE A 490 -28.96 22.67 27.83
C PHE A 490 -29.30 24.16 27.91
N ALA A 491 -30.31 24.61 27.15
CA ALA A 491 -30.78 25.99 27.21
C ALA A 491 -31.45 26.34 28.55
N GLY A 492 -32.04 25.33 29.22
CA GLY A 492 -32.62 25.48 30.56
C GLY A 492 -31.60 25.55 31.69
N ASP A 493 -30.32 25.27 31.42
CA ASP A 493 -29.23 25.34 32.38
C ASP A 493 -28.52 26.71 32.29
N PRO A 494 -28.65 27.58 33.31
CA PRO A 494 -28.05 28.92 33.28
C PRO A 494 -26.53 28.88 33.17
N TRP A 495 -25.89 27.94 33.86
CA TRP A 495 -24.43 27.83 33.83
C TRP A 495 -23.96 27.45 32.43
N PHE A 496 -24.62 26.46 31.81
CA PHE A 496 -24.30 26.03 30.45
C PHE A 496 -24.44 27.19 29.47
N SER A 497 -25.58 27.89 29.49
CA SER A 497 -25.89 28.96 28.54
C SER A 497 -24.91 30.13 28.59
N GLU A 498 -24.32 30.40 29.76
CA GLU A 498 -23.35 31.49 29.95
C GLU A 498 -21.89 31.06 29.70
N ASN A 499 -21.56 29.79 29.96
CA ASN A 499 -20.16 29.34 30.05
C ASN A 499 -19.74 28.33 28.98
N ALA A 500 -20.68 27.69 28.28
CA ALA A 500 -20.37 26.62 27.33
C ALA A 500 -20.65 27.03 25.88
N GLU A 501 -19.95 26.41 24.94
CA GLU A 501 -20.35 26.36 23.54
C GLU A 501 -20.80 24.95 23.14
N LEU A 502 -21.71 24.86 22.17
CA LEU A 502 -22.29 23.61 21.69
C LEU A 502 -21.93 23.37 20.23
N ILE A 503 -21.23 22.26 19.98
CA ILE A 503 -20.72 21.86 18.67
C ILE A 503 -21.31 20.50 18.31
N TYR A 504 -22.20 20.48 17.32
CA TYR A 504 -22.70 19.26 16.71
C TYR A 504 -21.80 18.86 15.54
N VAL A 505 -21.41 17.59 15.47
CA VAL A 505 -20.59 17.06 14.36
C VAL A 505 -21.40 16.03 13.59
N LEU A 506 -21.70 16.30 12.32
CA LEU A 506 -22.46 15.40 11.47
C LEU A 506 -21.53 14.62 10.55
N ASP A 507 -21.52 13.29 10.68
CA ASP A 507 -20.72 12.40 9.81
C ASP A 507 -21.54 11.66 8.73
N SER A 508 -22.83 12.00 8.63
CA SER A 508 -23.77 11.59 7.57
C SER A 508 -24.07 12.80 6.65
N PRO A 509 -23.16 13.15 5.72
CA PRO A 509 -23.27 14.34 4.86
C PRO A 509 -24.59 14.40 4.07
N GLU A 510 -25.18 13.25 3.78
CA GLU A 510 -26.47 13.14 3.09
C GLU A 510 -27.61 13.84 3.84
N HIS A 511 -27.50 14.05 5.16
CA HIS A 511 -28.52 14.67 6.01
C HIS A 511 -28.17 16.12 6.43
N GLU A 512 -27.14 16.73 5.84
CA GLU A 512 -26.63 18.06 6.22
C GLU A 512 -27.71 19.14 6.18
N ALA A 513 -28.51 19.19 5.11
CA ALA A 513 -29.55 20.20 4.94
C ALA A 513 -30.66 20.09 6.00
N GLU A 514 -31.08 18.85 6.31
CA GLU A 514 -32.11 18.58 7.32
C GLU A 514 -31.62 18.98 8.72
N VAL A 515 -30.42 18.55 9.10
CA VAL A 515 -29.82 18.87 10.40
C VAL A 515 -29.57 20.37 10.53
N SER A 516 -29.07 21.01 9.48
CA SER A 516 -28.87 22.47 9.47
C SER A 516 -30.19 23.24 9.64
N HIS A 517 -31.28 22.77 9.04
CA HIS A 517 -32.60 23.39 9.23
C HIS A 517 -33.11 23.19 10.67
N LEU A 518 -32.99 21.98 11.21
CA LEU A 518 -33.36 21.66 12.59
C LEU A 518 -32.62 22.53 13.60
N LEU A 519 -31.29 22.63 13.49
CA LEU A 519 -30.47 23.46 14.39
C LEU A 519 -30.82 24.95 14.29
N GLY A 520 -31.12 25.46 13.09
CA GLY A 520 -31.60 26.82 12.91
C GLY A 520 -32.92 27.08 13.64
N GLY A 521 -33.89 26.16 13.52
CA GLY A 521 -35.16 26.25 14.23
C GLY A 521 -35.00 26.17 15.76
N LEU A 522 -34.14 25.27 16.25
CA LEU A 522 -33.85 25.12 17.67
C LEU A 522 -33.15 26.36 18.25
N HIS A 523 -32.23 26.97 17.49
CA HIS A 523 -31.60 28.24 17.88
C HIS A 523 -32.65 29.35 18.03
N LEU A 524 -33.58 29.49 17.09
CA LEU A 524 -34.65 30.49 17.16
C LEU A 524 -35.60 30.23 18.35
N ALA A 525 -35.87 28.98 18.69
CA ALA A 525 -36.77 28.60 19.77
C ALA A 525 -36.16 28.83 21.17
N TYR A 526 -34.88 28.50 21.35
CA TYR A 526 -34.23 28.48 22.67
C TYR A 526 -33.15 29.55 22.86
N GLY A 527 -32.75 30.27 21.81
CA GLY A 527 -31.72 31.31 21.87
C GLY A 527 -30.29 30.78 22.06
N LEU A 528 -30.08 29.48 22.20
CA LEU A 528 -28.77 28.87 22.45
C LEU A 528 -27.91 28.91 21.17
N PRO A 529 -26.72 29.54 21.17
CA PRO A 529 -25.82 29.53 20.02
C PRO A 529 -25.22 28.14 19.78
N MET A 530 -25.14 27.72 18.52
CA MET A 530 -24.68 26.38 18.14
C MET A 530 -23.80 26.40 16.90
N GLN A 531 -22.89 25.45 16.80
CA GLN A 531 -22.06 25.22 15.62
C GLN A 531 -22.33 23.82 15.06
N LEU A 532 -22.46 23.71 13.74
CA LEU A 532 -22.49 22.45 13.01
C LEU A 532 -21.19 22.26 12.24
N VAL A 533 -20.53 21.13 12.48
CA VAL A 533 -19.36 20.62 11.75
C VAL A 533 -19.84 19.45 10.89
N ALA A 534 -20.17 19.69 9.63
CA ALA A 534 -20.64 18.65 8.73
C ALA A 534 -19.46 18.05 7.95
N MET A 535 -19.07 16.82 8.31
CA MET A 535 -18.04 16.06 7.60
C MET A 535 -18.52 15.69 6.19
N ARG A 536 -17.59 15.52 5.26
CA ARG A 536 -17.90 15.14 3.86
C ARG A 536 -18.11 13.65 3.64
N ARG A 537 -17.86 12.83 4.67
CA ARG A 537 -18.05 11.37 4.68
C ARG A 537 -18.12 10.86 6.12
N ASN A 538 -18.66 9.66 6.29
CA ASN A 538 -18.62 8.95 7.57
C ASN A 538 -17.18 8.52 7.91
N GLY A 539 -16.63 9.13 8.96
CA GLY A 539 -15.32 8.79 9.51
C GLY A 539 -15.38 7.86 10.73
N GLY A 540 -16.58 7.61 11.26
CA GLY A 540 -16.78 6.96 12.56
C GLY A 540 -16.69 7.93 13.74
N PHE A 541 -17.00 7.41 14.93
CA PHE A 541 -17.13 8.18 16.17
C PHE A 541 -15.85 8.95 16.52
N SER A 542 -14.68 8.27 16.54
CA SER A 542 -13.39 8.91 16.83
C SER A 542 -13.11 10.11 15.93
N ALA A 543 -13.31 9.94 14.62
CA ALA A 543 -13.04 10.99 13.64
C ALA A 543 -14.01 12.18 13.79
N ALA A 544 -15.29 11.92 14.10
CA ALA A 544 -16.29 12.95 14.35
C ALA A 544 -15.95 13.75 15.62
N CYS A 545 -15.65 13.06 16.72
CA CYS A 545 -15.23 13.71 17.97
C CYS A 545 -13.97 14.57 17.77
N ASN A 546 -12.94 14.03 17.10
CA ASN A 546 -11.71 14.77 16.78
C ASN A 546 -12.00 16.00 15.90
N ALA A 547 -12.89 15.89 14.91
CA ALA A 547 -13.26 17.00 14.05
C ALA A 547 -13.98 18.12 14.82
N GLY A 548 -14.84 17.78 15.79
CA GLY A 548 -15.46 18.76 16.67
C GLY A 548 -14.49 19.37 17.67
N ALA A 549 -13.62 18.55 18.28
CA ALA A 549 -12.58 19.02 19.20
C ALA A 549 -11.62 20.01 18.50
N ALA A 550 -11.32 19.82 17.23
CA ALA A 550 -10.51 20.76 16.44
C ALA A 550 -11.17 22.14 16.24
N GLN A 551 -12.49 22.27 16.45
CA GLN A 551 -13.23 23.53 16.39
C GLN A 551 -13.48 24.16 17.76
N ALA A 552 -13.16 23.45 18.84
CA ALA A 552 -13.45 23.83 20.21
C ALA A 552 -12.56 24.99 20.71
N ARG A 553 -13.18 26.01 21.31
CA ARG A 553 -12.49 27.20 21.87
C ARG A 553 -12.36 27.14 23.38
N GLY A 554 -13.19 26.36 24.06
CA GLY A 554 -13.14 26.19 25.52
C GLY A 554 -11.90 25.49 26.05
N GLU A 555 -11.55 25.79 27.30
CA GLU A 555 -10.41 25.19 28.02
C GLU A 555 -10.68 23.72 28.39
N VAL A 556 -11.96 23.38 28.56
CA VAL A 556 -12.44 22.01 28.79
C VAL A 556 -13.19 21.49 27.57
N LEU A 557 -12.99 20.22 27.26
CA LEU A 557 -13.81 19.46 26.33
C LEU A 557 -14.79 18.57 27.10
N ALA A 558 -16.05 18.59 26.68
CA ALA A 558 -17.04 17.58 27.05
C ALA A 558 -17.45 16.84 25.76
N LEU A 559 -17.06 15.58 25.66
CA LEU A 559 -17.42 14.67 24.57
C LEU A 559 -18.68 13.93 25.01
N VAL A 560 -19.80 14.18 24.34
CA VAL A 560 -21.13 13.73 24.79
C VAL A 560 -21.91 13.13 23.63
N ASN A 561 -22.58 11.99 23.85
CA ASN A 561 -23.44 11.40 22.83
C ASN A 561 -24.72 12.22 22.59
N SER A 562 -25.31 12.07 21.41
CA SER A 562 -26.52 12.81 21.00
C SER A 562 -27.80 12.39 21.74
N ASP A 563 -27.79 11.21 22.36
CA ASP A 563 -28.88 10.61 23.15
C ASP A 563 -28.61 10.66 24.67
N VAL A 564 -27.71 11.55 25.10
CA VAL A 564 -27.41 11.82 26.50
C VAL A 564 -28.07 13.12 26.95
N ILE A 565 -28.88 13.04 28.00
CA ILE A 565 -29.71 14.13 28.52
C ILE A 565 -29.46 14.26 30.04
N PRO A 566 -29.12 15.46 30.55
CA PRO A 566 -28.91 15.66 31.97
C PRO A 566 -30.20 15.52 32.78
N THR A 567 -30.13 14.98 33.99
CA THR A 567 -31.30 14.90 34.88
C THR A 567 -31.65 16.23 35.55
N GLY A 568 -30.74 17.19 35.53
CA GLY A 568 -30.92 18.53 36.09
C GLY A 568 -29.80 19.50 35.71
N ASN A 569 -29.96 20.75 36.13
CA ASN A 569 -29.03 21.84 35.86
C ASN A 569 -27.71 21.70 36.64
N GLY A 570 -26.65 22.35 36.18
CA GLY A 570 -25.34 22.35 36.82
C GLY A 570 -24.53 21.08 36.55
N TRP A 571 -24.98 20.22 35.65
CA TRP A 571 -24.33 18.93 35.36
C TRP A 571 -22.89 19.12 34.85
N LEU A 572 -22.69 20.04 33.91
CA LEU A 572 -21.38 20.29 33.31
C LEU A 572 -20.45 21.04 34.27
N GLU A 573 -20.99 22.00 35.02
CA GLU A 573 -20.26 22.68 36.10
C GLU A 573 -19.76 21.68 37.14
N GLY A 574 -20.65 20.78 37.59
CA GLY A 574 -20.33 19.74 38.57
C GLY A 574 -19.20 18.85 38.11
N LEU A 575 -19.21 18.40 36.85
CA LEU A 575 -18.12 17.60 36.28
C LEU A 575 -16.81 18.40 36.19
N ILE A 576 -16.86 19.63 35.68
CA ILE A 576 -15.69 20.49 35.54
C ILE A 576 -15.04 20.78 36.90
N ALA A 577 -15.84 20.95 37.95
CA ALA A 577 -15.35 21.18 39.30
C ALA A 577 -14.51 20.02 39.86
N ARG A 578 -14.57 18.83 39.27
CA ARG A 578 -13.74 17.65 39.65
C ARG A 578 -12.47 17.50 38.80
N LEU A 579 -12.27 18.32 37.77
CA LEU A 579 -11.02 18.33 37.01
C LEU A 579 -9.94 19.08 37.80
N ASP A 580 -9.19 18.34 38.61
CA ASP A 580 -8.04 18.87 39.35
C ASP A 580 -6.71 18.29 38.84
N ARG A 581 -5.91 19.15 38.21
CA ARG A 581 -4.55 18.79 37.74
C ARG A 581 -3.60 18.46 38.89
N ARG A 582 -3.75 19.08 40.06
CA ARG A 582 -2.88 18.81 41.23
C ARG A 582 -3.13 17.41 41.76
N ALA A 583 -4.38 16.98 41.78
CA ALA A 583 -4.79 15.60 42.06
C ALA A 583 -4.58 14.65 40.86
N ARG A 584 -4.00 15.13 39.74
CA ARG A 584 -3.77 14.36 38.51
C ARG A 584 -5.05 13.71 37.94
N VAL A 585 -6.18 14.40 38.04
CA VAL A 585 -7.42 13.97 37.38
C VAL A 585 -7.39 14.41 35.92
N GLY A 586 -7.20 13.45 35.02
CA GLY A 586 -7.12 13.71 33.58
C GLY A 586 -8.47 13.75 32.89
N ALA A 587 -9.43 12.96 33.36
CA ALA A 587 -10.81 12.97 32.87
C ALA A 587 -11.80 12.58 33.97
N VAL A 588 -13.05 12.99 33.80
CA VAL A 588 -14.17 12.61 34.65
C VAL A 588 -15.35 12.09 33.82
N GLY A 589 -16.14 11.19 34.41
CA GLY A 589 -17.37 10.67 33.82
C GLY A 589 -18.52 10.66 34.84
N PRO A 590 -19.76 10.95 34.41
CA PRO A 590 -20.93 11.00 35.27
C PRO A 590 -21.51 9.60 35.56
N LYS A 591 -22.53 9.57 36.42
CA LYS A 591 -23.48 8.46 36.50
C LYS A 591 -24.38 8.46 35.26
N LEU A 592 -24.45 7.33 34.57
CA LEU A 592 -25.41 7.15 33.47
C LEU A 592 -26.54 6.21 33.90
N LEU A 593 -27.76 6.65 33.62
CA LEU A 593 -28.99 5.93 33.88
C LEU A 593 -29.67 5.55 32.56
N TYR A 594 -30.34 4.40 32.56
CA TYR A 594 -31.36 4.11 31.58
C TYR A 594 -32.63 4.92 31.86
N ASP A 595 -33.57 4.89 30.92
CA ASP A 595 -34.88 5.57 31.02
C ASP A 595 -35.74 5.07 32.19
N ASP A 596 -35.54 3.82 32.63
CA ASP A 596 -36.18 3.24 33.82
C ASP A 596 -35.48 3.58 35.16
N ASN A 597 -34.49 4.47 35.15
CA ASN A 597 -33.61 4.83 36.28
C ASN A 597 -32.70 3.70 36.79
N SER A 598 -32.56 2.58 36.07
CA SER A 598 -31.51 1.62 36.36
C SER A 598 -30.13 2.12 35.90
N LEU A 599 -29.07 1.69 36.56
CA LEU A 599 -27.70 2.07 36.27
C LEU A 599 -27.25 1.47 34.95
N GLN A 600 -26.71 2.32 34.09
CA GLN A 600 -26.02 1.92 32.89
C GLN A 600 -24.49 2.00 33.05
N HIS A 601 -24.01 3.03 33.76
CA HIS A 601 -22.59 3.27 33.95
C HIS A 601 -22.31 3.94 35.30
N ALA A 602 -21.35 3.37 36.02
CA ALA A 602 -20.75 3.97 37.20
C ALA A 602 -19.21 3.90 37.14
N GLY A 603 -18.62 4.03 35.94
CA GLY A 603 -17.23 3.72 35.63
C GLY A 603 -17.05 2.42 34.84
N LEU A 604 -15.93 2.31 34.12
CA LEU A 604 -15.51 1.12 33.36
C LEU A 604 -14.48 0.30 34.12
N PHE A 605 -14.51 -1.01 33.88
CA PHE A 605 -13.41 -1.94 34.21
C PHE A 605 -13.19 -2.93 33.08
N PHE A 606 -12.04 -3.59 33.09
CA PHE A 606 -11.66 -4.54 32.06
C PHE A 606 -11.70 -5.96 32.60
N LYS A 607 -12.21 -6.90 31.79
CA LYS A 607 -12.19 -8.32 32.12
C LYS A 607 -11.94 -9.15 30.88
N ARG A 608 -11.20 -10.25 31.02
CA ARG A 608 -11.02 -11.21 29.93
C ARG A 608 -12.27 -12.06 29.75
N ASP A 609 -12.63 -12.30 28.49
CA ASP A 609 -13.60 -13.34 28.13
C ASP A 609 -12.96 -14.74 28.18
N SER A 610 -13.73 -15.77 27.81
CA SER A 610 -13.24 -17.15 27.77
C SER A 610 -12.16 -17.40 26.70
N LYS A 611 -11.98 -16.47 25.75
CA LYS A 611 -10.96 -16.51 24.70
C LYS A 611 -9.71 -15.70 25.09
N GLY A 612 -9.69 -15.08 26.27
CA GLY A 612 -8.58 -14.25 26.74
C GLY A 612 -8.58 -12.81 26.19
N THR A 613 -9.64 -12.38 25.50
CA THR A 613 -9.77 -11.03 24.95
C THR A 613 -10.25 -10.06 26.03
N TRP A 614 -9.62 -8.89 26.15
CA TRP A 614 -10.05 -7.86 27.09
C TRP A 614 -11.32 -7.17 26.62
N LEU A 615 -12.37 -7.21 27.44
CA LEU A 615 -13.65 -6.56 27.20
C LEU A 615 -13.88 -5.40 28.18
N ASN A 616 -14.60 -4.38 27.72
CA ASN A 616 -15.05 -3.27 28.53
C ASN A 616 -16.33 -3.65 29.28
N HIS A 617 -16.34 -3.48 30.58
CA HIS A 617 -17.51 -3.70 31.44
C HIS A 617 -17.82 -2.45 32.24
N HIS A 618 -19.09 -2.28 32.62
CA HIS A 618 -19.55 -1.14 33.39
C HIS A 618 -19.86 -1.59 34.82
N TYR A 619 -19.33 -0.87 35.82
CA TYR A 619 -19.64 -1.15 37.21
C TYR A 619 -21.15 -1.00 37.47
N PHE A 620 -21.71 -1.98 38.18
CA PHE A 620 -23.10 -1.98 38.68
C PHE A 620 -24.20 -1.86 37.62
N LYS A 621 -23.89 -2.15 36.35
CA LYS A 621 -24.87 -2.12 35.24
C LYS A 621 -26.08 -3.01 35.56
N GLY A 622 -27.28 -2.46 35.40
CA GLY A 622 -28.56 -3.11 35.66
C GLY A 622 -29.07 -3.01 37.12
N MET A 623 -28.27 -2.49 38.05
CA MET A 623 -28.72 -2.21 39.42
C MET A 623 -29.57 -0.93 39.48
N PRO A 624 -30.38 -0.68 40.52
CA PRO A 624 -31.10 0.59 40.66
C PRO A 624 -30.16 1.81 40.71
N GLY A 625 -30.58 2.97 40.17
CA GLY A 625 -29.82 4.23 40.20
C GLY A 625 -29.38 4.69 41.60
N SER A 626 -30.12 4.29 42.63
CA SER A 626 -29.86 4.55 44.05
C SER A 626 -28.98 3.49 44.73
N TYR A 627 -28.43 2.52 43.98
CA TYR A 627 -27.58 1.48 44.54
C TYR A 627 -26.37 2.11 45.26
N ALA A 628 -26.28 1.92 46.57
CA ALA A 628 -25.35 2.68 47.43
C ALA A 628 -23.87 2.63 46.98
N PRO A 629 -23.30 1.50 46.51
CA PRO A 629 -21.94 1.51 45.96
C PRO A 629 -21.75 2.41 44.73
N ALA A 630 -22.80 2.67 43.96
CA ALA A 630 -22.76 3.54 42.78
C ALA A 630 -22.99 5.04 43.13
N THR A 631 -23.27 5.38 44.39
CA THR A 631 -23.39 6.77 44.85
C THR A 631 -22.07 7.32 45.40
N ILE A 632 -20.97 6.57 45.30
CA ILE A 632 -19.66 6.92 45.85
C ILE A 632 -18.73 7.39 44.72
N GLU A 633 -18.20 8.61 44.87
CA GLU A 633 -17.17 9.17 44.00
C GLU A 633 -15.88 8.37 44.19
N ARG A 634 -15.27 7.94 43.09
CA ARG A 634 -14.06 7.11 43.16
C ARG A 634 -13.24 7.13 41.88
N PRO A 635 -11.93 6.88 41.96
CA PRO A 635 -11.14 6.57 40.79
C PRO A 635 -11.63 5.29 40.11
N VAL A 636 -11.61 5.25 38.78
CA VAL A 636 -12.05 4.10 37.98
C VAL A 636 -11.08 3.84 36.82
N PRO A 637 -10.87 2.58 36.38
CA PRO A 637 -9.99 2.28 35.25
C PRO A 637 -10.28 3.12 34.00
N GLY A 638 -11.55 3.39 33.70
CA GLY A 638 -11.97 4.30 32.63
C GLY A 638 -13.41 4.76 32.80
N VAL A 639 -13.87 5.60 31.88
CA VAL A 639 -15.27 6.04 31.73
C VAL A 639 -15.68 5.89 30.26
N THR A 640 -16.98 5.87 29.98
CA THR A 640 -17.48 5.65 28.62
C THR A 640 -17.57 6.94 27.80
N GLY A 641 -17.40 6.82 26.48
CA GLY A 641 -17.52 7.89 25.49
C GLY A 641 -18.91 8.56 25.44
N ALA A 642 -19.92 8.00 26.10
CA ALA A 642 -21.23 8.64 26.22
C ALA A 642 -21.15 10.01 26.92
N CYS A 643 -20.26 10.18 27.90
CA CYS A 643 -19.90 11.48 28.45
C CYS A 643 -18.51 11.44 29.10
N ILE A 644 -17.53 12.08 28.48
CA ILE A 644 -16.18 12.28 29.03
C ILE A 644 -15.87 13.77 29.08
N VAL A 645 -15.47 14.26 30.24
CA VAL A 645 -15.06 15.67 30.43
C VAL A 645 -13.59 15.72 30.81
N MET A 646 -12.79 16.49 30.08
CA MET A 646 -11.35 16.62 30.29
C MET A 646 -10.78 17.95 29.79
N ALA A 647 -9.56 18.29 30.23
CA ALA A 647 -8.88 19.47 29.72
C ALA A 647 -8.55 19.33 28.22
N ARG A 648 -8.77 20.40 27.44
CA ARG A 648 -8.55 20.40 25.99
C ARG A 648 -7.08 20.18 25.62
N ASP A 649 -6.18 20.84 26.33
CA ASP A 649 -4.74 20.71 26.09
C ASP A 649 -4.23 19.27 26.31
N LEU A 650 -4.73 18.57 27.33
CA LEU A 650 -4.43 17.16 27.55
C LEU A 650 -4.99 16.29 26.41
N TYR A 651 -6.20 16.59 25.92
CA TYR A 651 -6.76 15.87 24.77
C TYR A 651 -5.90 16.04 23.51
N GLU A 652 -5.46 17.28 23.24
CA GLU A 652 -4.56 17.61 22.13
C GLU A 652 -3.18 16.93 22.29
N GLU A 653 -2.61 16.95 23.50
CA GLU A 653 -1.33 16.30 23.82
C GLU A 653 -1.36 14.79 23.56
N LEU A 654 -2.48 14.14 23.89
CA LEU A 654 -2.68 12.70 23.69
C LEU A 654 -3.06 12.32 22.25
N GLY A 655 -3.24 13.31 21.37
CA GLY A 655 -3.66 13.10 19.98
C GLY A 655 -5.15 12.74 19.82
N GLY A 656 -5.98 13.03 20.82
CA GLY A 656 -7.42 12.79 20.80
C GLY A 656 -7.83 11.31 20.77
N PHE A 657 -9.02 11.04 20.23
CA PHE A 657 -9.48 9.67 20.02
C PHE A 657 -8.67 8.97 18.93
N ASP A 658 -8.38 7.69 19.13
CA ASP A 658 -7.71 6.90 18.12
C ASP A 658 -8.66 6.52 16.98
N GLU A 659 -8.28 6.87 15.76
CA GLU A 659 -9.11 6.63 14.57
C GLU A 659 -8.86 5.25 13.93
N SER A 660 -7.97 4.42 14.49
CA SER A 660 -7.78 3.03 14.06
C SER A 660 -8.91 2.10 14.48
N TYR A 661 -9.70 2.46 15.50
CA TYR A 661 -10.93 1.75 15.85
C TYR A 661 -11.97 1.92 14.76
N VAL A 662 -12.57 0.80 14.34
CA VAL A 662 -13.45 0.77 13.18
C VAL A 662 -14.87 1.18 13.59
N ILE A 663 -15.38 2.27 13.01
CA ILE A 663 -16.72 2.86 13.20
C ILE A 663 -16.93 3.44 14.61
N GLY A 664 -16.68 2.67 15.67
CA GLY A 664 -16.67 3.04 17.10
C GLY A 664 -16.64 1.78 17.97
N ASP A 665 -16.82 1.93 19.29
CA ASP A 665 -16.52 0.92 20.33
C ASP A 665 -15.00 0.78 20.59
N TYR A 666 -14.62 0.82 21.88
CA TYR A 666 -13.25 0.78 22.45
C TYR A 666 -12.38 2.04 22.30
N GLU A 667 -12.79 3.07 21.55
CA GLU A 667 -12.04 4.34 21.49
C GLU A 667 -12.04 5.11 22.81
N ASP A 668 -13.09 4.97 23.61
CA ASP A 668 -13.23 5.59 24.93
C ASP A 668 -12.27 4.99 25.95
N SER A 669 -12.18 3.66 25.99
CA SER A 669 -11.18 2.96 26.79
C SER A 669 -9.75 3.23 26.32
N ASP A 670 -9.48 3.32 25.01
CA ASP A 670 -8.16 3.70 24.50
C ASP A 670 -7.75 5.10 24.98
N LEU A 671 -8.65 6.09 24.89
CA LEU A 671 -8.39 7.44 25.43
C LEU A 671 -8.14 7.40 26.95
N CYS A 672 -8.93 6.62 27.70
CA CYS A 672 -8.71 6.42 29.14
C CYS A 672 -7.32 5.83 29.44
N LEU A 673 -6.88 4.85 28.65
CA LEU A 673 -5.57 4.21 28.80
C LEU A 673 -4.43 5.16 28.40
N LYS A 674 -4.62 6.01 27.39
CA LYS A 674 -3.69 7.10 27.03
C LYS A 674 -3.53 8.12 28.17
N ILE A 675 -4.63 8.57 28.77
CA ILE A 675 -4.63 9.47 29.93
C ILE A 675 -3.81 8.84 31.08
N ARG A 676 -4.04 7.55 31.35
CA ARG A 676 -3.31 6.81 32.38
C ARG A 676 -1.82 6.67 32.09
N ARG A 677 -1.47 6.38 30.84
CA ARG A 677 -0.07 6.31 30.40
C ARG A 677 0.64 7.66 30.56
N ALA A 678 -0.07 8.78 30.43
CA ALA A 678 0.46 10.12 30.71
C ALA A 678 0.54 10.47 32.21
N GLY A 679 0.22 9.54 33.11
CA GLY A 679 0.34 9.74 34.55
C GLY A 679 -0.82 10.50 35.19
N PHE A 680 -2.00 10.47 34.56
CA PHE A 680 -3.26 10.99 35.11
C PHE A 680 -4.23 9.85 35.43
N GLY A 681 -5.13 10.03 36.40
CA GLY A 681 -6.23 9.10 36.65
C GLY A 681 -7.57 9.61 36.13
N ILE A 682 -8.60 8.80 36.36
CA ILE A 682 -9.95 9.02 35.86
C ILE A 682 -10.92 8.88 37.02
N LEU A 683 -11.83 9.84 37.16
CA LEU A 683 -12.76 9.91 38.27
C LEU A 683 -14.20 9.68 37.81
N TYR A 684 -14.91 8.83 38.54
CA TYR A 684 -16.36 8.68 38.40
C TYR A 684 -17.08 9.61 39.38
N VAL A 685 -18.00 10.44 38.87
CA VAL A 685 -18.71 11.47 39.62
C VAL A 685 -20.21 11.10 39.75
N PRO A 686 -20.66 10.57 40.90
CA PRO A 686 -22.01 10.03 41.07
C PRO A 686 -23.11 11.08 41.29
N ASP A 687 -22.73 12.29 41.71
CA ASP A 687 -23.64 13.40 42.03
C ASP A 687 -24.19 14.05 40.75
N VAL A 688 -23.50 13.86 39.62
CA VAL A 688 -23.98 14.25 38.30
C VAL A 688 -24.54 13.00 37.62
N ALA A 689 -25.86 13.00 37.41
CA ALA A 689 -26.55 11.93 36.69
C ALA A 689 -27.04 12.42 35.34
N LEU A 690 -26.84 11.60 34.30
CA LEU A 690 -27.39 11.80 32.96
C LEU A 690 -28.18 10.56 32.55
N TYR A 691 -29.29 10.75 31.86
CA TYR A 691 -29.93 9.68 31.11
C TYR A 691 -29.17 9.45 29.81
N HIS A 692 -28.84 8.20 29.52
CA HIS A 692 -28.33 7.81 28.20
C HIS A 692 -29.35 6.83 27.63
N LEU A 693 -30.12 7.31 26.64
CA LEU A 693 -31.26 6.60 26.05
C LEU A 693 -30.81 5.51 25.05
N GLU A 694 -29.72 4.83 25.41
CA GLU A 694 -28.95 3.84 24.66
C GLU A 694 -29.86 3.04 23.70
N ARG A 695 -29.37 2.85 22.47
CA ARG A 695 -29.92 1.92 21.45
C ARG A 695 -31.04 2.43 20.56
N GLN A 696 -31.52 3.67 20.67
CA GLN A 696 -32.47 4.19 19.67
C GLN A 696 -31.80 4.63 18.35
N SER A 697 -30.54 5.06 18.39
CA SER A 697 -29.75 5.37 17.19
C SER A 697 -29.17 4.13 16.48
N ILE A 698 -28.90 3.05 17.23
CA ILE A 698 -28.16 1.86 16.80
C ILE A 698 -29.07 0.64 16.48
N ALA A 699 -30.31 0.59 16.97
CA ALA A 699 -31.24 -0.53 16.73
C ALA A 699 -31.51 -0.84 15.23
N ARG A 700 -31.13 0.06 14.31
CA ARG A 700 -31.21 -0.15 12.85
C ARG A 700 -29.97 -0.78 12.22
N SER A 701 -28.89 -1.05 12.96
CA SER A 701 -27.70 -1.77 12.47
C SER A 701 -27.41 -3.00 13.34
N VAL A 702 -28.00 -4.14 12.95
CA VAL A 702 -27.82 -5.45 13.59
C VAL A 702 -26.35 -5.91 13.62
N ASP A 703 -25.48 -5.24 12.84
CA ASP A 703 -24.05 -5.57 12.70
C ASP A 703 -23.08 -4.84 13.66
N TYR A 704 -23.55 -3.89 14.48
CA TYR A 704 -22.65 -3.03 15.27
C TYR A 704 -22.27 -3.64 16.63
N THR A 705 -23.26 -4.02 17.45
CA THR A 705 -23.02 -4.59 18.79
C THR A 705 -22.80 -6.11 18.67
N ARG A 706 -21.59 -6.58 19.01
CA ARG A 706 -21.14 -8.00 18.88
C ARG A 706 -20.87 -8.48 17.43
N GLY A 707 -20.88 -7.57 16.46
CA GLY A 707 -20.46 -7.86 15.09
C GLY A 707 -18.95 -7.95 14.93
N ALA A 708 -18.49 -8.10 13.69
CA ALA A 708 -17.07 -8.22 13.36
C ALA A 708 -16.24 -6.99 13.77
N ALA A 709 -16.84 -5.78 13.71
CA ALA A 709 -16.15 -4.54 14.06
C ALA A 709 -15.80 -4.48 15.55
N SER A 710 -16.78 -4.76 16.43
CA SER A 710 -16.57 -4.80 17.89
C SER A 710 -15.55 -5.89 18.28
N GLN A 711 -15.62 -7.08 17.67
CA GLN A 711 -14.62 -8.14 17.91
C GLN A 711 -13.21 -7.75 17.43
N HIS A 712 -13.09 -7.10 16.26
CA HIS A 712 -11.82 -6.55 15.78
C HIS A 712 -11.28 -5.48 16.73
N ASN A 713 -12.12 -4.55 17.19
CA ASN A 713 -11.73 -3.47 18.09
C ASN A 713 -11.31 -4.00 19.48
N ALA A 714 -12.01 -5.01 20.00
CA ALA A 714 -11.63 -5.72 21.22
C ALA A 714 -10.26 -6.42 21.10
N TRP A 715 -10.03 -7.09 19.96
CA TRP A 715 -8.74 -7.67 19.63
C TRP A 715 -7.65 -6.59 19.55
N LEU A 716 -7.91 -5.49 18.83
CA LEU A 716 -6.96 -4.39 18.66
C LEU A 716 -6.57 -3.76 20.00
N GLN A 717 -7.53 -3.49 20.89
CA GLN A 717 -7.25 -3.02 22.25
C GLN A 717 -6.41 -4.04 23.03
N SER A 718 -6.76 -5.32 22.94
CA SER A 718 -6.04 -6.38 23.65
C SER A 718 -4.58 -6.48 23.18
N GLN A 719 -4.33 -6.37 21.88
CA GLN A 719 -2.98 -6.34 21.32
C GLN A 719 -2.19 -5.10 21.76
N ARG A 720 -2.85 -3.95 21.79
CA ARG A 720 -2.20 -2.66 22.07
C ARG A 720 -1.91 -2.44 23.55
N TRP A 721 -2.85 -2.82 24.42
CA TRP A 721 -2.89 -2.42 25.82
C TRP A 721 -2.93 -3.61 26.78
N GLY A 722 -2.83 -4.85 26.31
CA GLY A 722 -3.08 -6.04 27.12
C GLY A 722 -2.26 -6.09 28.41
N THR A 723 -0.97 -5.76 28.34
CA THR A 723 -0.07 -5.71 29.51
C THR A 723 -0.42 -4.57 30.47
N GLN A 724 -0.75 -3.40 29.94
CA GLN A 724 -1.12 -2.23 30.75
C GLN A 724 -2.47 -2.44 31.44
N ILE A 725 -3.44 -3.06 30.74
CA ILE A 725 -4.74 -3.41 31.32
C ILE A 725 -4.56 -4.45 32.43
N GLU A 726 -3.71 -5.46 32.23
CA GLU A 726 -3.43 -6.48 33.25
C GLU A 726 -2.84 -5.86 34.52
N ALA A 727 -1.80 -5.02 34.38
CA ALA A 727 -1.20 -4.31 35.50
C ALA A 727 -2.21 -3.35 36.18
N LEU A 728 -3.02 -2.66 35.40
CA LEU A 728 -4.06 -1.76 35.90
C LEU A 728 -5.10 -2.52 36.73
N MET A 729 -5.62 -3.62 36.21
CA MET A 729 -6.64 -4.40 36.92
C MET A 729 -6.09 -5.03 38.20
N GLN A 730 -4.85 -5.52 38.18
CA GLN A 730 -4.19 -6.02 39.39
C GLN A 730 -4.03 -4.91 40.45
N ALA A 731 -3.70 -3.68 40.04
CA ALA A 731 -3.59 -2.56 40.97
C ALA A 731 -4.94 -2.21 41.63
N PHE A 732 -6.03 -2.25 40.87
CA PHE A 732 -7.39 -2.01 41.38
C PHE A 732 -7.92 -3.16 42.27
N GLU A 733 -7.41 -4.38 42.11
CA GLU A 733 -7.75 -5.52 42.97
C GLU A 733 -6.96 -5.54 44.29
N THR A 734 -5.73 -5.05 44.28
CA THR A 734 -4.79 -5.15 45.42
C THR A 734 -4.70 -3.88 46.26
N SER A 735 -5.00 -2.72 45.68
CA SER A 735 -4.95 -1.42 46.37
C SER A 735 -6.34 -1.06 46.89
N ALA A 736 -6.45 -0.57 48.13
CA ALA A 736 -7.65 0.15 48.54
C ALA A 736 -7.89 1.31 47.54
N PRO A 737 -9.15 1.63 47.17
CA PRO A 737 -9.49 2.59 46.11
C PRO A 737 -8.92 4.01 46.24
N GLU A 738 -8.23 4.33 47.35
CA GLU A 738 -7.57 5.61 47.63
C GLU A 738 -6.21 5.80 46.92
N LEU A 739 -5.61 4.77 46.30
CA LEU A 739 -4.27 4.84 45.65
C LEU A 739 -4.29 4.86 44.10
N ALA A 740 -5.45 5.03 43.46
CA ALA A 740 -5.61 4.84 42.01
C ALA A 740 -5.42 6.10 41.12
N LEU A 741 -5.06 7.23 41.73
CA LEU A 741 -4.50 8.40 41.03
C LEU A 741 -2.97 8.30 41.09
N PRO A 742 -2.24 8.42 39.97
CA PRO A 742 -0.79 8.22 39.97
C PRO A 742 -0.09 9.19 40.93
N ALA A 743 0.83 8.68 41.77
CA ALA A 743 1.73 9.54 42.54
C ALA A 743 2.65 10.32 41.58
N PRO A 744 3.12 11.53 41.95
CA PRO A 744 4.04 12.27 41.09
C PRO A 744 5.39 11.57 40.94
N THR A 745 5.63 10.93 39.80
CA THR A 745 6.94 10.38 39.42
C THR A 745 7.80 11.46 38.73
N PRO A 746 9.13 11.49 38.94
CA PRO A 746 10.04 12.28 38.12
C PRO A 746 10.02 11.74 36.68
N ALA A 747 9.98 12.64 35.69
CA ALA A 747 9.87 12.29 34.29
C ALA A 747 10.95 11.30 33.84
N GLU A 748 10.56 10.16 33.27
CA GLU A 748 11.46 9.34 32.46
C GLU A 748 11.75 10.07 31.13
N PRO A 749 13.02 10.19 30.71
CA PRO A 749 13.38 10.89 29.49
C PRO A 749 13.31 9.91 28.32
N ASP A 750 12.12 9.62 27.79
CA ASP A 750 12.02 8.95 26.48
C ASP A 750 10.69 9.19 25.75
N LEU A 751 10.13 10.40 25.88
CA LEU A 751 9.19 10.94 24.90
C LEU A 751 9.96 11.70 23.82
N VAL A 752 10.56 10.95 22.89
CA VAL A 752 10.90 11.50 21.57
C VAL A 752 9.60 11.49 20.75
N PRO A 753 9.04 12.65 20.37
CA PRO A 753 7.85 12.70 19.54
C PRO A 753 8.21 12.30 18.11
N ARG A 754 7.84 11.09 17.68
CA ARG A 754 7.90 10.69 16.28
C ARG A 754 6.66 11.14 15.48
N PHE A 755 6.18 12.37 15.64
CA PHE A 755 5.29 12.98 14.65
C PHE A 755 5.47 14.50 14.66
N THR A 756 6.35 15.01 13.81
CA THR A 756 6.32 16.43 13.44
C THR A 756 5.20 16.63 12.43
N PHE A 757 4.01 17.03 12.90
CA PHE A 757 3.08 17.74 12.04
C PHE A 757 3.74 19.06 11.63
N ARG A 758 4.24 19.15 10.40
CA ARG A 758 4.55 20.45 9.79
C ARG A 758 3.24 21.23 9.76
N ARG A 759 3.13 22.24 10.63
CA ARG A 759 2.19 23.35 10.42
C ARG A 759 2.48 23.93 9.03
N ALA A 760 1.57 23.70 8.09
CA ALA A 760 1.48 24.54 6.90
C ALA A 760 1.14 25.94 7.40
N THR A 761 2.15 26.80 7.50
CA THR A 761 1.95 28.23 7.64
C THR A 761 1.60 28.74 6.26
N ALA A 762 0.44 29.40 6.15
CA ALA A 762 0.03 30.09 4.95
C ALA A 762 1.04 31.18 4.59
N ALA A 763 1.45 31.21 3.33
CA ALA A 763 1.96 32.35 2.60
C ALA A 763 1.42 32.28 1.17
#